data_AF-A0A2E1AH64-F1
#
_entry.id   AF-A0A2E1AH64-F1
#
_cell.length_a   1.000
_cell.length_b   1.000
_cell.length_c   1.000
_cell.angle_alpha   90.00
_cell.angle_beta   90.00
_cell.angle_gamma   90.00
#
_symmetry.space_group_name_H-M   'P 1'
#
loop_
_entity.id
_entity.type
_entity.pdbx_description
1 polymer ?
#
loop_
_entity_poly.entity_id
_entity_poly.type
_entity_poly.pdbx_seq_one_letter_code
_entity_poly.pdbx_strand_id
1 'polypeptide(L)'
;MRSLKQSKFIWLLTSVLLFGLVAIVTAQDTTQSASTITINTIDGTNDPELRLLVTVENALQQPINGLTAEDFSALADGRNTEIVSVEELVNNDLAVSVVMVLDSSQSMFETPMIDTKAAAGILLDNLRTQDEVAVIDFDNGVRVVQPFTSDIESARSAIDGLFAGGQTRLYDAANAGVETALTANNPRRFVILLTDGNEYGELSTNPAEAAQLLAMENGIPFFVIGLGFDVNAPYLETLAANSNGEAFITPDSENLDSIFSFISGYLRSQYIVTIAPDLEPDGSTYDITLSVDDASATGQYTSQDLYPVVTLDGVPDGPITETTTISAAIDAVRGVGDLVASSSAGGPAELSNYTMADDGNSATGDIVIDPLTLAPGTYDITIEGTDQQGGVRAVSREYQVGSVPTTFTFDNLASGDVISDAAIAVAVNVNQAQVGIESVTYLIDGDEQATLTEAPYSFVIDNVDVGAGTHTLEAVVINAQGEAASQSLDFSFNPQLYVTPTDTPTNTPTPTNTATPSPTATATATSTPSPTATDTPEPTDTPEPTDTPEPTATDTEEPTDTETATDTETATNTETATNTETATNTETATNTETATNTETATDTEEPTATDTETATSTSTGTPLTFDITGISSGETITDGTRTIEVTIGADQPDIESVEFVLDGETVATLTEPPYTFDLDMAEAGGGAHILDIVVTSVDGDETTTTNAFIVDEAAVSAQVAQAATDTEEPTDTEEPTDTEEPTDTEEPTATDTDEPTDTAEPTATDTSEPTATPTEEPSETPVPLSFNITGLAADDMISDGTLTVDIDQPEGQSPATSVSIALDGEEVDSSDSLPYSYELDLIGLGAGAHTLDVTVVNEAEESLTESIPFTVDEALFITPEPPAPQLAFSIESLNLDEAIEDDTREVTITLAEDQLPVTSIEIAVDDEPYTNGNIVPFSFTLSRDEIGIGEHQLDVTVENEAGETLTQSVPFSFAQSTFVELLPWAAGLLLILLLIGVWVAGRRRQSQS
;
A
#
# COMPACT_ATOMS: atom_id res chain seq x y z
N MET A 1 -3.77 -100.43 8.17
CA MET A 1 -4.66 -99.26 8.02
C MET A 1 -4.28 -98.02 8.87
N ARG A 2 -3.41 -98.08 9.89
CA ARG A 2 -3.04 -96.86 10.66
C ARG A 2 -2.05 -95.89 9.95
N SER A 3 -1.10 -96.38 9.16
CA SER A 3 -0.04 -95.52 8.56
C SER A 3 -0.51 -94.56 7.47
N LEU A 4 -1.56 -94.89 6.70
CA LEU A 4 -2.03 -94.05 5.59
C LEU A 4 -2.72 -92.74 6.03
N LYS A 5 -3.07 -92.57 7.31
CA LYS A 5 -3.65 -91.32 7.82
C LYS A 5 -2.60 -90.30 8.29
N GLN A 6 -1.44 -90.73 8.79
CA GLN A 6 -0.38 -89.80 9.20
C GLN A 6 0.27 -89.10 7.99
N SER A 7 0.55 -89.83 6.91
CA SER A 7 1.12 -89.24 5.69
C SER A 7 0.25 -88.10 5.11
N LYS A 8 -1.07 -88.29 5.05
CA LYS A 8 -1.99 -87.23 4.58
C LYS A 8 -2.12 -86.06 5.55
N PHE A 9 -2.03 -86.28 6.86
CA PHE A 9 -2.08 -85.21 7.86
C PHE A 9 -0.80 -84.36 7.82
N ILE A 10 0.37 -85.00 7.67
CA ILE A 10 1.65 -84.30 7.52
C ILE A 10 1.66 -83.48 6.23
N TRP A 11 1.22 -84.04 5.09
CA TRP A 11 1.15 -83.29 3.83
C TRP A 11 0.20 -82.09 3.91
N LEU A 12 -0.97 -82.25 4.55
CA LEU A 12 -1.89 -81.13 4.77
C LEU A 12 -1.26 -80.05 5.64
N LEU A 13 -0.57 -80.44 6.73
CA LEU A 13 0.09 -79.50 7.64
C LEU A 13 1.24 -78.75 6.94
N THR A 14 2.04 -79.43 6.11
CA THR A 14 3.10 -78.77 5.33
C THR A 14 2.55 -77.90 4.20
N SER A 15 1.43 -78.26 3.56
CA SER A 15 0.80 -77.39 2.57
C SER A 15 0.17 -76.15 3.20
N VAL A 16 -0.44 -76.26 4.38
CA VAL A 16 -0.96 -75.10 5.14
C VAL A 16 0.18 -74.23 5.66
N LEU A 17 1.29 -74.82 6.14
CA LEU A 17 2.46 -74.04 6.56
C LEU A 17 3.14 -73.34 5.38
N LEU A 18 3.17 -73.97 4.18
CA LEU A 18 3.79 -73.41 2.99
C LEU A 18 2.92 -72.34 2.32
N PHE A 19 1.58 -72.51 2.27
CA PHE A 19 0.68 -71.44 1.87
C PHE A 19 0.63 -70.30 2.91
N GLY A 20 0.78 -70.62 4.21
CA GLY A 20 0.96 -69.61 5.25
C GLY A 20 2.23 -68.78 5.03
N LEU A 21 3.38 -69.42 4.78
CA LEU A 21 4.62 -68.70 4.48
C LEU A 21 4.55 -67.88 3.18
N VAL A 22 3.87 -68.37 2.14
CA VAL A 22 3.72 -67.62 0.88
C VAL A 22 2.74 -66.45 1.03
N ALA A 23 1.69 -66.59 1.84
CA ALA A 23 0.73 -65.49 2.11
C ALA A 23 1.26 -64.44 3.09
N ILE A 24 2.32 -64.73 3.86
CA ILE A 24 2.98 -63.77 4.77
C ILE A 24 4.08 -62.95 4.04
N VAL A 25 4.53 -63.40 2.86
CA VAL A 25 5.52 -62.69 2.03
C VAL A 25 4.88 -61.73 1.01
N THR A 26 3.55 -61.65 0.96
CA THR A 26 2.79 -60.65 0.15
C THR A 26 1.81 -59.88 1.04
N ALA A 27 2.27 -59.52 2.24
CA ALA A 27 1.53 -58.77 3.25
C ALA A 27 2.47 -57.84 4.04
N GLN A 28 3.47 -57.28 3.35
CA GLN A 28 4.35 -56.21 3.83
C GLN A 28 4.34 -54.98 2.92
N ASP A 29 3.42 -54.93 1.95
CA ASP A 29 2.90 -53.67 1.43
C ASP A 29 1.95 -53.09 2.49
N THR A 30 2.51 -52.73 3.66
CA THR A 30 1.91 -51.72 4.51
C THR A 30 2.11 -50.42 3.75
N THR A 31 1.04 -49.86 3.19
CA THR A 31 1.10 -48.60 2.45
C THR A 31 1.69 -47.53 3.37
N GLN A 32 2.89 -47.06 3.06
CA GLN A 32 3.51 -45.89 3.68
C GLN A 32 2.86 -44.63 3.10
N SER A 33 1.53 -44.51 3.26
CA SER A 33 0.81 -43.35 2.80
C SER A 33 1.06 -42.18 3.75
N ALA A 34 1.17 -40.99 3.19
CA ALA A 34 1.27 -39.78 3.98
C ALA A 34 0.01 -39.56 4.82
N SER A 35 0.21 -39.09 6.04
CA SER A 35 -0.85 -38.70 6.99
C SER A 35 -0.64 -37.30 7.53
N THR A 36 0.63 -36.85 7.56
CA THR A 36 1.03 -35.49 7.92
C THR A 36 2.12 -35.06 6.96
N ILE A 37 2.11 -33.78 6.58
CA ILE A 37 3.19 -33.11 5.87
C ILE A 37 3.40 -31.75 6.55
N THR A 38 4.66 -31.32 6.68
CA THR A 38 5.03 -30.06 7.32
C THR A 38 6.03 -29.33 6.44
N ILE A 39 5.70 -28.10 6.04
CA ILE A 39 6.66 -27.18 5.41
C ILE A 39 7.40 -26.48 6.55
N ASN A 40 8.68 -26.82 6.73
CA ASN A 40 9.53 -26.27 7.79
C ASN A 40 10.13 -24.91 7.40
N THR A 41 10.32 -24.67 6.09
CA THR A 41 10.92 -23.45 5.53
C THR A 41 10.55 -23.33 4.05
N ILE A 42 10.39 -22.10 3.55
CA ILE A 42 10.34 -21.79 2.12
C ILE A 42 11.53 -20.87 1.82
N ASP A 43 12.48 -21.34 1.01
CA ASP A 43 13.66 -20.60 0.57
C ASP A 43 13.44 -20.06 -0.85
N GLY A 44 13.18 -18.75 -0.96
CA GLY A 44 13.02 -18.03 -2.22
C GLY A 44 14.29 -17.35 -2.73
N THR A 45 15.48 -17.69 -2.24
CA THR A 45 16.74 -17.04 -2.70
C THR A 45 17.11 -17.32 -4.16
N ASN A 46 16.33 -18.15 -4.86
CA ASN A 46 16.53 -18.56 -6.26
C ASN A 46 15.28 -18.30 -7.13
N ASP A 47 14.37 -17.42 -6.66
CA ASP A 47 13.22 -16.85 -7.38
C ASP A 47 13.51 -16.69 -8.89
N PRO A 48 12.74 -17.34 -9.79
CA PRO A 48 11.43 -17.98 -9.56
C PRO A 48 11.44 -19.44 -9.03
N GLU A 49 12.59 -20.04 -8.72
CA GLU A 49 12.64 -21.37 -8.09
C GLU A 49 12.58 -21.27 -6.56
N LEU A 50 11.47 -21.70 -5.95
CA LEU A 50 11.31 -21.78 -4.50
C LEU A 50 11.68 -23.17 -3.98
N ARG A 51 12.42 -23.22 -2.87
CA ARG A 51 12.96 -24.46 -2.28
C ARG A 51 12.33 -24.71 -0.91
N LEU A 52 11.39 -25.63 -0.85
CA LEU A 52 10.66 -25.97 0.37
C LEU A 52 11.43 -27.04 1.15
N LEU A 53 11.71 -26.83 2.44
CA LEU A 53 12.23 -27.86 3.34
C LEU A 53 11.07 -28.58 4.02
N VAL A 54 10.87 -29.86 3.72
CA VAL A 54 9.61 -30.57 4.00
C VAL A 54 9.86 -31.82 4.84
N THR A 55 8.99 -32.06 5.83
CA THR A 55 8.89 -33.34 6.54
C THR A 55 7.59 -34.03 6.10
N VAL A 56 7.62 -35.34 5.82
CA VAL A 56 6.43 -36.11 5.44
C VAL A 56 6.36 -37.38 6.29
N GLU A 57 5.21 -37.62 6.94
CA GLU A 57 5.05 -38.67 7.94
C GLU A 57 3.82 -39.55 7.68
N ASN A 58 3.91 -40.80 8.10
CA ASN A 58 2.78 -41.74 8.09
C ASN A 58 1.93 -41.63 9.38
N ALA A 59 0.78 -42.32 9.40
CA ALA A 59 -0.17 -42.33 10.52
C ALA A 59 0.32 -42.96 11.85
N LEU A 60 1.64 -43.19 11.99
CA LEU A 60 2.32 -43.59 13.23
C LEU A 60 3.39 -42.56 13.66
N GLN A 61 3.35 -41.33 13.13
CA GLN A 61 4.36 -40.28 13.34
C GLN A 61 5.78 -40.78 13.01
N GLN A 62 5.92 -41.47 11.86
CA GLN A 62 7.20 -41.94 11.37
C GLN A 62 7.47 -41.33 9.99
N PRO A 63 8.62 -40.66 9.79
CA PRO A 63 9.00 -40.09 8.50
C PRO A 63 9.01 -41.12 7.36
N ILE A 64 8.34 -40.79 6.27
CA ILE A 64 8.30 -41.62 5.06
C ILE A 64 9.57 -41.35 4.26
N ASN A 65 10.30 -42.42 3.92
CA ASN A 65 11.56 -42.38 3.20
C ASN A 65 11.37 -42.92 1.76
N GLY A 66 12.07 -42.34 0.80
CA GLY A 66 12.08 -42.73 -0.62
C GLY A 66 10.97 -42.14 -1.49
N LEU A 67 10.34 -41.03 -1.09
CA LEU A 67 9.42 -40.27 -1.95
C LEU A 67 10.16 -39.60 -3.11
N THR A 68 9.45 -39.36 -4.20
CA THR A 68 9.96 -38.82 -5.47
C THR A 68 9.08 -37.67 -5.96
N ALA A 69 9.51 -36.93 -6.98
CA ALA A 69 8.70 -35.85 -7.57
C ALA A 69 7.35 -36.32 -8.15
N GLU A 70 7.16 -37.61 -8.41
CA GLU A 70 5.87 -38.17 -8.85
C GLU A 70 4.86 -38.30 -7.67
N ASP A 71 5.32 -38.22 -6.42
CA ASP A 71 4.50 -38.39 -5.21
C ASP A 71 4.00 -37.05 -4.62
N PHE A 72 4.51 -35.90 -5.11
CA PHE A 72 4.16 -34.55 -4.64
C PHE A 72 3.29 -33.80 -5.67
N SER A 73 2.43 -32.91 -5.19
CA SER A 73 1.82 -31.85 -6.01
C SER A 73 1.75 -30.53 -5.24
N ALA A 74 1.85 -29.40 -5.94
CA ALA A 74 1.94 -28.07 -5.33
C ALA A 74 1.01 -27.06 -6.00
N LEU A 75 0.49 -26.15 -5.18
CA LEU A 75 -0.30 -24.99 -5.58
C LEU A 75 0.35 -23.72 -5.03
N ALA A 76 0.36 -22.64 -5.80
CA ALA A 76 0.65 -21.28 -5.33
C ALA A 76 -0.61 -20.44 -5.54
N ASP A 77 -1.19 -19.91 -4.45
CA ASP A 77 -2.50 -19.23 -4.46
C ASP A 77 -3.58 -20.02 -5.25
N GLY A 78 -3.69 -21.32 -4.93
CA GLY A 78 -4.62 -22.25 -5.60
C GLY A 78 -4.26 -22.63 -7.05
N ARG A 79 -3.33 -21.94 -7.71
CA ARG A 79 -2.86 -22.26 -9.08
C ARG A 79 -1.79 -23.34 -9.05
N ASN A 80 -1.91 -24.37 -9.89
CA ASN A 80 -1.00 -25.53 -9.88
C ASN A 80 0.40 -25.15 -10.42
N THR A 81 1.45 -25.42 -9.64
CA THR A 81 2.86 -25.21 -10.03
C THR A 81 3.59 -26.55 -10.31
N GLU A 82 4.72 -26.50 -11.02
CA GLU A 82 5.54 -27.66 -11.36
C GLU A 82 6.50 -28.03 -10.21
N ILE A 83 6.58 -29.32 -9.89
CA ILE A 83 7.62 -29.89 -9.01
C ILE A 83 8.90 -30.08 -9.83
N VAL A 84 9.82 -29.13 -9.75
CA VAL A 84 11.10 -29.13 -10.49
C VAL A 84 12.01 -30.28 -10.02
N SER A 85 12.11 -30.48 -8.70
CA SER A 85 12.89 -31.57 -8.12
C SER A 85 12.45 -31.93 -6.70
N VAL A 86 12.67 -33.19 -6.32
CA VAL A 86 12.56 -33.66 -4.92
C VAL A 86 13.86 -34.35 -4.53
N GLU A 87 14.53 -33.82 -3.51
CA GLU A 87 15.77 -34.36 -2.96
C GLU A 87 15.56 -34.87 -1.53
N GLU A 88 15.60 -36.18 -1.34
CA GLU A 88 15.59 -36.81 -0.02
C GLU A 88 16.94 -36.60 0.71
N LEU A 89 16.93 -35.97 1.89
CA LEU A 89 18.14 -35.64 2.68
C LEU A 89 18.87 -36.85 3.30
N VAL A 90 18.45 -38.06 2.96
CA VAL A 90 19.19 -39.30 3.26
C VAL A 90 20.58 -39.28 2.60
N ASN A 91 20.78 -38.55 1.48
CA ASN A 91 22.08 -38.39 0.80
C ASN A 91 22.96 -37.22 1.30
N ASN A 92 23.45 -37.39 2.52
CA ASN A 92 24.89 -37.28 2.86
C ASN A 92 25.64 -35.93 2.94
N ASP A 93 25.22 -34.82 2.29
CA ASP A 93 26.03 -33.58 2.24
C ASP A 93 25.49 -32.32 2.96
N LEU A 94 24.33 -32.39 3.63
CA LEU A 94 23.81 -31.30 4.48
C LEU A 94 23.92 -31.64 5.98
N ALA A 95 24.77 -30.89 6.69
CA ALA A 95 25.03 -31.03 8.12
C ALA A 95 23.85 -30.57 9.01
N VAL A 96 23.86 -30.99 10.28
CA VAL A 96 22.98 -30.47 11.34
C VAL A 96 23.77 -29.84 12.50
N SER A 97 23.12 -28.90 13.19
CA SER A 97 23.59 -28.32 14.44
C SER A 97 22.61 -28.64 15.56
N VAL A 98 23.05 -29.41 16.55
CA VAL A 98 22.19 -29.92 17.64
C VAL A 98 22.61 -29.32 18.98
N VAL A 99 21.66 -28.74 19.72
CA VAL A 99 21.88 -28.29 21.10
C VAL A 99 21.27 -29.30 22.07
N MET A 100 22.12 -30.03 22.79
CA MET A 100 21.70 -30.90 23.89
C MET A 100 21.54 -30.07 25.16
N VAL A 101 20.31 -29.91 25.66
CA VAL A 101 20.00 -29.23 26.92
C VAL A 101 19.68 -30.28 27.98
N LEU A 102 20.61 -30.52 28.89
CA LEU A 102 20.59 -31.66 29.81
C LEU A 102 20.45 -31.18 31.26
N ASP A 103 19.39 -31.67 31.92
CA ASP A 103 19.12 -31.42 33.33
C ASP A 103 20.15 -32.09 34.25
N SER A 104 20.71 -31.32 35.17
CA SER A 104 21.62 -31.78 36.23
C SER A 104 21.15 -31.36 37.62
N SER A 105 19.85 -31.14 37.80
CA SER A 105 19.20 -30.93 39.10
C SER A 105 19.34 -32.14 40.06
N GLN A 106 18.83 -32.00 41.28
CA GLN A 106 19.00 -33.02 42.33
C GLN A 106 18.17 -34.30 42.10
N SER A 107 17.05 -34.24 41.36
CA SER A 107 16.20 -35.39 41.06
C SER A 107 16.92 -36.42 40.16
N MET A 108 17.71 -35.94 39.19
CA MET A 108 18.50 -36.74 38.23
C MET A 108 19.57 -37.66 38.86
N PHE A 109 19.72 -37.67 40.20
CA PHE A 109 20.82 -38.34 40.91
C PHE A 109 20.75 -39.88 40.86
N GLU A 110 21.93 -40.52 40.89
CA GLU A 110 22.15 -41.94 40.59
C GLU A 110 21.76 -42.35 39.15
N THR A 111 20.59 -42.97 38.94
CA THR A 111 20.26 -43.68 37.70
C THR A 111 19.88 -42.77 36.52
N PRO A 112 19.00 -41.75 36.65
CA PRO A 112 18.58 -40.94 35.50
C PRO A 112 19.77 -40.26 34.80
N MET A 113 20.71 -39.69 35.56
CA MET A 113 21.95 -39.11 35.02
C MET A 113 22.90 -40.15 34.38
N ILE A 114 22.91 -41.41 34.81
CA ILE A 114 23.69 -42.47 34.15
C ILE A 114 23.09 -42.79 32.77
N ASP A 115 21.77 -42.97 32.72
CA ASP A 115 21.07 -43.37 31.49
C ASP A 115 20.99 -42.21 30.49
N THR A 116 20.81 -40.98 30.98
CA THR A 116 20.90 -39.73 30.19
C THR A 116 22.23 -39.63 29.45
N LYS A 117 23.36 -39.88 30.14
CA LYS A 117 24.69 -39.87 29.51
C LYS A 117 24.86 -40.99 28.48
N ALA A 118 24.34 -42.18 28.77
CA ALA A 118 24.37 -43.30 27.84
C ALA A 118 23.58 -42.98 26.56
N ALA A 119 22.38 -42.42 26.69
CA ALA A 119 21.47 -42.16 25.59
C ALA A 119 21.86 -40.93 24.75
N ALA A 120 22.28 -39.82 25.38
CA ALA A 120 22.93 -38.72 24.65
C ALA A 120 24.20 -39.20 23.92
N GLY A 121 24.92 -40.15 24.52
CA GLY A 121 26.04 -40.87 23.90
C GLY A 121 25.67 -41.68 22.65
N ILE A 122 24.43 -42.17 22.51
CA ILE A 122 23.94 -42.87 21.30
C ILE A 122 23.70 -41.87 20.17
N LEU A 123 23.14 -40.69 20.47
CA LEU A 123 22.99 -39.62 19.49
C LEU A 123 24.36 -39.11 19.03
N LEU A 124 25.32 -38.91 19.94
CA LEU A 124 26.70 -38.57 19.58
C LEU A 124 27.33 -39.61 18.62
N ASP A 125 27.09 -40.92 18.81
CA ASP A 125 27.57 -41.97 17.90
C ASP A 125 26.84 -42.01 16.54
N ASN A 126 25.75 -41.25 16.37
CA ASN A 126 25.00 -41.09 15.12
C ASN A 126 25.36 -39.82 14.33
N LEU A 127 26.09 -38.86 14.93
CA LEU A 127 26.52 -37.63 14.27
C LEU A 127 27.66 -37.90 13.26
N ARG A 128 27.63 -37.17 12.14
CA ARG A 128 28.63 -37.20 11.06
C ARG A 128 29.73 -36.18 11.32
N THR A 129 30.85 -36.31 10.61
CA THR A 129 31.99 -35.37 10.72
C THR A 129 31.73 -33.95 10.20
N GLN A 130 30.55 -33.69 9.63
CA GLN A 130 30.10 -32.35 9.21
C GLN A 130 29.13 -31.74 10.24
N ASP A 131 28.50 -32.56 11.08
CA ASP A 131 27.54 -32.13 12.08
C ASP A 131 28.27 -31.52 13.28
N GLU A 132 27.61 -30.58 13.97
CA GLU A 132 28.13 -29.96 15.18
C GLU A 132 27.13 -30.10 16.34
N VAL A 133 27.67 -30.24 17.55
CA VAL A 133 26.88 -30.37 18.78
C VAL A 133 27.35 -29.35 19.82
N ALA A 134 26.39 -28.67 20.44
CA ALA A 134 26.57 -27.91 21.67
C ALA A 134 25.92 -28.67 22.83
N VAL A 135 26.48 -28.54 24.03
CA VAL A 135 25.95 -29.15 25.25
C VAL A 135 25.75 -28.07 26.31
N ILE A 136 24.50 -27.95 26.76
CA ILE A 136 24.05 -27.10 27.85
C ILE A 136 23.72 -28.01 29.05
N ASP A 137 24.16 -27.55 30.21
CA ASP A 137 24.02 -28.16 31.53
C ASP A 137 23.25 -27.19 32.42
N PHE A 138 22.13 -27.61 33.01
CA PHE A 138 21.31 -26.71 33.82
C PHE A 138 20.91 -27.29 35.18
N ASP A 139 21.01 -26.43 36.19
CA ASP A 139 20.52 -26.67 37.55
C ASP A 139 19.91 -25.38 38.13
N ASN A 140 20.43 -24.89 39.25
CA ASN A 140 20.28 -23.52 39.76
C ASN A 140 20.80 -22.42 38.79
N GLY A 141 21.51 -22.79 37.72
CA GLY A 141 21.93 -21.90 36.65
C GLY A 141 22.32 -22.64 35.38
N VAL A 142 21.99 -22.05 34.23
CA VAL A 142 22.23 -22.61 32.88
C VAL A 142 23.68 -22.37 32.45
N ARG A 143 24.31 -23.36 31.80
CA ARG A 143 25.73 -23.34 31.43
C ARG A 143 25.97 -24.03 30.10
N VAL A 144 26.51 -23.31 29.10
CA VAL A 144 27.10 -23.94 27.91
C VAL A 144 28.41 -24.61 28.32
N VAL A 145 28.38 -25.92 28.58
CA VAL A 145 29.58 -26.70 28.98
C VAL A 145 30.42 -27.16 27.80
N GLN A 146 29.82 -27.21 26.61
CA GLN A 146 30.51 -27.38 25.32
C GLN A 146 29.83 -26.49 24.28
N PRO A 147 30.47 -25.40 23.81
CA PRO A 147 30.03 -24.68 22.61
C PRO A 147 30.09 -25.58 21.37
N PHE A 148 29.44 -25.19 20.27
CA PHE A 148 29.38 -26.01 19.05
C PHE A 148 30.73 -26.59 18.62
N THR A 149 30.76 -27.91 18.43
CA THR A 149 31.95 -28.66 18.01
C THR A 149 31.57 -29.88 17.17
N SER A 150 32.39 -30.19 16.17
CA SER A 150 32.38 -31.48 15.46
C SER A 150 33.37 -32.50 16.05
N ASP A 151 34.11 -32.13 17.10
CA ASP A 151 34.87 -33.08 17.92
C ASP A 151 33.95 -33.76 18.95
N ILE A 152 33.32 -34.84 18.50
CA ILE A 152 32.39 -35.67 19.25
C ILE A 152 32.99 -36.19 20.57
N GLU A 153 34.31 -36.44 20.65
CA GLU A 153 34.96 -36.89 21.89
C GLU A 153 35.07 -35.77 22.93
N SER A 154 35.16 -34.50 22.52
CA SER A 154 35.08 -33.35 23.43
C SER A 154 33.66 -33.17 23.98
N ALA A 155 32.63 -33.27 23.12
CA ALA A 155 31.22 -33.24 23.56
C ALA A 155 30.89 -34.41 24.50
N ARG A 156 31.32 -35.63 24.15
CA ARG A 156 31.21 -36.82 25.01
C ARG A 156 31.89 -36.61 26.36
N SER A 157 33.08 -36.00 26.37
CA SER A 157 33.80 -35.68 27.61
C SER A 157 33.10 -34.64 28.48
N ALA A 158 32.38 -33.67 27.89
CA ALA A 158 31.55 -32.72 28.63
C ALA A 158 30.34 -33.41 29.28
N ILE A 159 29.63 -34.26 28.54
CA ILE A 159 28.50 -35.06 29.02
C ILE A 159 28.93 -36.04 30.13
N ASP A 160 30.04 -36.76 29.93
CA ASP A 160 30.65 -37.60 30.99
C ASP A 160 31.02 -36.79 32.23
N GLY A 161 31.32 -35.49 32.08
CA GLY A 161 31.65 -34.56 33.16
C GLY A 161 30.48 -34.02 34.00
N LEU A 162 29.22 -34.23 33.60
CA LEU A 162 28.05 -33.71 34.34
C LEU A 162 27.85 -34.39 35.70
N PHE A 163 27.28 -33.67 36.68
CA PHE A 163 26.97 -34.22 38.00
C PHE A 163 25.64 -33.66 38.53
N ALA A 164 24.67 -34.54 38.77
CA ALA A 164 23.37 -34.17 39.32
C ALA A 164 23.47 -33.56 40.74
N GLY A 165 22.87 -32.37 40.94
CA GLY A 165 22.78 -31.67 42.20
C GLY A 165 22.43 -30.18 42.09
N GLY A 166 21.16 -29.84 42.31
CA GLY A 166 20.69 -28.46 42.38
C GLY A 166 19.16 -28.37 42.31
N GLN A 167 18.65 -27.14 42.17
CA GLN A 167 17.29 -26.87 41.70
C GLN A 167 17.22 -26.97 40.16
N THR A 168 16.07 -26.64 39.56
CA THR A 168 15.80 -26.85 38.13
C THR A 168 15.30 -25.54 37.51
N ARG A 169 16.12 -24.92 36.63
CA ARG A 169 15.76 -23.73 35.83
C ARG A 169 15.37 -24.14 34.41
N LEU A 170 14.14 -24.58 34.24
CA LEU A 170 13.67 -25.20 33.01
C LEU A 170 13.48 -24.17 31.89
N TYR A 171 12.86 -23.03 32.18
CA TYR A 171 12.49 -22.04 31.17
C TYR A 171 13.72 -21.27 30.65
N ASP A 172 14.64 -20.87 31.53
CA ASP A 172 15.93 -20.31 31.10
C ASP A 172 16.76 -21.31 30.28
N ALA A 173 16.71 -22.61 30.62
CA ALA A 173 17.47 -23.63 29.91
C ALA A 173 16.90 -23.89 28.50
N ALA A 174 15.58 -23.89 28.36
CA ALA A 174 14.92 -23.93 27.07
C ALA A 174 15.29 -22.70 26.23
N ASN A 175 15.19 -21.48 26.78
CA ASN A 175 15.50 -20.24 26.06
C ASN A 175 16.97 -20.20 25.59
N ALA A 176 17.91 -20.50 26.49
CA ALA A 176 19.33 -20.59 26.17
C ALA A 176 19.64 -21.70 25.15
N GLY A 177 18.78 -22.73 25.04
CA GLY A 177 18.83 -23.74 23.99
C GLY A 177 18.63 -23.13 22.60
N VAL A 178 17.61 -22.29 22.45
CA VAL A 178 17.31 -21.57 21.20
C VAL A 178 18.37 -20.50 20.91
N GLU A 179 18.74 -19.68 21.89
CA GLU A 179 19.83 -18.69 21.77
C GLU A 179 21.14 -19.34 21.30
N THR A 180 21.49 -20.50 21.88
CA THR A 180 22.66 -21.26 21.45
C THR A 180 22.48 -21.78 20.03
N ALA A 181 21.32 -22.33 19.68
CA ALA A 181 21.03 -22.84 18.33
C ALA A 181 21.12 -21.74 17.25
N LEU A 182 20.78 -20.49 17.58
CA LEU A 182 20.95 -19.34 16.68
C LEU A 182 22.42 -19.04 16.33
N THR A 183 23.37 -19.42 17.21
CA THR A 183 24.82 -19.29 16.96
C THR A 183 25.42 -20.40 16.08
N ALA A 184 24.60 -21.36 15.61
CA ALA A 184 25.04 -22.47 14.79
C ALA A 184 25.57 -22.05 13.41
N ASN A 185 26.61 -22.74 12.93
CA ASN A 185 27.18 -22.55 11.60
C ASN A 185 26.27 -23.12 10.49
N ASN A 186 25.44 -24.12 10.80
CA ASN A 186 24.47 -24.68 9.87
C ASN A 186 23.07 -24.04 10.10
N PRO A 187 22.24 -23.92 9.05
CA PRO A 187 20.85 -23.47 9.18
C PRO A 187 19.93 -24.55 9.79
N ARG A 188 20.29 -25.84 9.64
CA ARG A 188 19.50 -26.98 10.15
C ARG A 188 19.74 -27.17 11.65
N ARG A 189 18.95 -26.47 12.46
CA ARG A 189 19.11 -26.25 13.90
C ARG A 189 18.05 -27.00 14.70
N PHE A 190 18.45 -27.69 15.76
CA PHE A 190 17.54 -28.47 16.61
C PHE A 190 17.94 -28.39 18.08
N VAL A 191 16.96 -28.27 18.97
CA VAL A 191 17.16 -28.33 20.43
C VAL A 191 16.63 -29.66 20.94
N ILE A 192 17.39 -30.31 21.81
CA ILE A 192 16.98 -31.56 22.47
C ILE A 192 17.04 -31.33 23.97
N LEU A 193 15.87 -31.19 24.59
CA LEU A 193 15.70 -30.87 26.00
C LEU A 193 15.37 -32.15 26.79
N LEU A 194 16.17 -32.49 27.81
CA LEU A 194 15.93 -33.65 28.65
C LEU A 194 15.90 -33.23 30.13
N THR A 195 14.80 -33.55 30.82
CA THR A 195 14.54 -33.21 32.24
C THR A 195 13.74 -34.31 32.94
N ASP A 196 13.86 -34.41 34.27
CA ASP A 196 13.05 -35.29 35.12
C ASP A 196 12.11 -34.55 36.10
N GLY A 197 11.96 -33.23 35.93
CA GLY A 197 11.15 -32.42 36.84
C GLY A 197 10.56 -31.13 36.25
N ASN A 198 10.07 -30.30 37.15
CA ASN A 198 9.44 -29.00 36.87
C ASN A 198 10.43 -27.86 37.14
N GLU A 199 10.15 -26.66 36.63
CA GLU A 199 10.76 -25.43 37.18
C GLU A 199 10.60 -25.43 38.71
N TYR A 200 11.71 -25.30 39.45
CA TYR A 200 11.69 -25.49 40.90
C TYR A 200 12.30 -24.32 41.66
N GLY A 201 11.40 -23.46 42.16
CA GLY A 201 11.71 -22.40 43.11
C GLY A 201 11.85 -21.00 42.51
N GLU A 202 11.11 -20.70 41.43
CA GLU A 202 11.02 -19.37 40.81
C GLU A 202 12.41 -18.81 40.46
N LEU A 203 13.26 -19.67 39.88
CA LEU A 203 14.65 -19.33 39.58
C LEU A 203 14.85 -18.90 38.14
N SER A 204 14.03 -19.40 37.21
CA SER A 204 14.04 -18.92 35.83
C SER A 204 13.68 -17.43 35.75
N THR A 205 14.43 -16.69 34.94
CA THR A 205 14.22 -15.26 34.69
C THR A 205 13.38 -15.00 33.43
N ASN A 206 13.32 -15.96 32.52
CA ASN A 206 12.41 -15.95 31.38
C ASN A 206 11.05 -16.57 31.76
N PRO A 207 9.93 -16.07 31.20
CA PRO A 207 8.64 -16.75 31.29
C PRO A 207 8.68 -18.08 30.52
N ALA A 208 7.71 -18.97 30.76
CA ALA A 208 7.71 -20.31 30.21
C ALA A 208 7.64 -20.30 28.67
N GLU A 209 6.92 -19.32 28.12
CA GLU A 209 6.55 -19.14 26.72
C GLU A 209 7.70 -18.57 25.88
N ALA A 210 8.69 -17.90 26.48
CA ALA A 210 9.76 -17.19 25.75
C ALA A 210 10.54 -18.12 24.80
N ALA A 211 10.93 -19.29 25.30
CA ALA A 211 11.63 -20.30 24.52
C ALA A 211 10.78 -20.85 23.37
N GLN A 212 9.46 -20.91 23.53
CA GLN A 212 8.53 -21.36 22.49
C GLN A 212 8.40 -20.31 21.40
N LEU A 213 8.14 -19.05 21.75
CA LEU A 213 7.97 -17.95 20.80
C LEU A 213 9.24 -17.74 19.96
N LEU A 214 10.41 -17.70 20.61
CA LEU A 214 11.70 -17.56 19.93
C LEU A 214 12.00 -18.76 18.99
N ALA A 215 11.59 -19.97 19.37
CA ALA A 215 11.73 -21.16 18.53
C ALA A 215 10.76 -21.20 17.34
N MET A 216 9.53 -20.71 17.52
CA MET A 216 8.54 -20.55 16.45
C MET A 216 9.01 -19.54 15.40
N GLU A 217 9.40 -18.35 15.84
CA GLU A 217 9.90 -17.26 15.00
C GLU A 217 11.11 -17.69 14.15
N ASN A 218 12.00 -18.50 14.70
CA ASN A 218 13.26 -18.89 14.06
C ASN A 218 13.25 -20.30 13.45
N GLY A 219 12.12 -21.02 13.50
CA GLY A 219 11.96 -22.37 12.93
C GLY A 219 12.86 -23.45 13.54
N ILE A 220 13.04 -23.46 14.88
CA ILE A 220 13.98 -24.34 15.60
C ILE A 220 13.22 -25.39 16.44
N PRO A 221 13.12 -26.67 16.02
CA PRO A 221 12.32 -27.65 16.73
C PRO A 221 12.92 -28.12 18.07
N PHE A 222 12.06 -28.26 19.09
CA PHE A 222 12.37 -28.92 20.36
C PHE A 222 11.97 -30.40 20.36
N PHE A 223 12.95 -31.30 20.44
CA PHE A 223 12.70 -32.68 20.86
C PHE A 223 12.81 -32.78 22.37
N VAL A 224 11.68 -32.92 23.04
CA VAL A 224 11.61 -32.85 24.51
C VAL A 224 11.51 -34.27 25.08
N ILE A 225 12.25 -34.55 26.15
CA ILE A 225 12.34 -35.88 26.78
C ILE A 225 12.08 -35.70 28.28
N GLY A 226 10.85 -36.04 28.70
CA GLY A 226 10.45 -36.01 30.11
C GLY A 226 10.65 -37.38 30.77
N LEU A 227 11.47 -37.44 31.81
CA LEU A 227 11.75 -38.65 32.58
C LEU A 227 10.92 -38.73 33.86
N GLY A 228 10.28 -39.88 34.10
CA GLY A 228 9.57 -40.15 35.35
C GLY A 228 8.09 -39.75 35.32
N PHE A 229 7.54 -39.49 36.50
CA PHE A 229 6.10 -39.26 36.72
C PHE A 229 5.75 -37.82 37.18
N ASP A 230 6.75 -37.04 37.60
CA ASP A 230 6.56 -35.74 38.25
C ASP A 230 6.93 -34.54 37.35
N VAL A 231 7.07 -34.78 36.04
CA VAL A 231 7.38 -33.79 34.98
C VAL A 231 6.17 -32.97 34.53
N ASN A 232 6.39 -31.74 34.09
CA ASN A 232 5.36 -30.85 33.54
C ASN A 232 5.03 -31.22 32.09
N ALA A 233 4.43 -32.40 31.91
CA ALA A 233 4.03 -32.90 30.59
C ALA A 233 3.26 -31.85 29.76
N PRO A 234 2.27 -31.09 30.29
CA PRO A 234 1.60 -30.04 29.52
C PRO A 234 2.56 -28.98 28.96
N TYR A 235 3.53 -28.49 29.74
CA TYR A 235 4.53 -27.54 29.25
C TYR A 235 5.46 -28.16 28.20
N LEU A 236 5.98 -29.36 28.48
CA LEU A 236 6.94 -30.05 27.63
C LEU A 236 6.31 -30.45 26.27
N GLU A 237 5.05 -30.88 26.27
CA GLU A 237 4.25 -31.17 25.08
C GLU A 237 3.93 -29.90 24.30
N THR A 238 3.56 -28.80 24.98
CA THR A 238 3.27 -27.51 24.33
C THR A 238 4.51 -26.90 23.67
N LEU A 239 5.66 -26.91 24.35
CA LEU A 239 6.95 -26.43 23.83
C LEU A 239 7.40 -27.22 22.58
N ALA A 240 7.23 -28.54 22.60
CA ALA A 240 7.53 -29.40 21.46
C ALA A 240 6.58 -29.12 20.29
N ALA A 241 5.26 -29.25 20.50
CA ALA A 241 4.26 -29.15 19.44
C ALA A 241 4.29 -27.80 18.73
N ASN A 242 4.37 -26.70 19.49
CA ASN A 242 4.38 -25.36 18.91
C ASN A 242 5.68 -25.03 18.15
N SER A 243 6.80 -25.70 18.44
CA SER A 243 8.06 -25.54 17.70
C SER A 243 8.24 -26.52 16.53
N ASN A 244 7.19 -27.27 16.15
CA ASN A 244 7.24 -28.39 15.18
C ASN A 244 8.20 -29.53 15.60
N GLY A 245 8.41 -29.71 16.90
CA GLY A 245 9.11 -30.85 17.50
C GLY A 245 8.17 -31.91 18.09
N GLU A 246 8.70 -32.83 18.90
CA GLU A 246 7.95 -33.96 19.49
C GLU A 246 8.37 -34.18 20.97
N ALA A 247 7.40 -34.52 21.83
CA ALA A 247 7.59 -34.72 23.27
C ALA A 247 7.49 -36.20 23.70
N PHE A 248 8.60 -36.74 24.19
CA PHE A 248 8.72 -38.13 24.66
C PHE A 248 8.66 -38.20 26.18
N ILE A 249 7.45 -38.19 26.75
CA ILE A 249 7.24 -38.43 28.18
C ILE A 249 7.33 -39.93 28.47
N THR A 250 8.29 -40.34 29.31
CA THR A 250 8.51 -41.76 29.63
C THR A 250 8.76 -42.00 31.13
N PRO A 251 8.06 -42.97 31.76
CA PRO A 251 8.15 -43.18 33.21
C PRO A 251 9.48 -43.80 33.65
N ASP A 252 10.17 -44.49 32.75
CA ASP A 252 11.40 -45.24 32.99
C ASP A 252 12.45 -44.89 31.92
N SER A 253 13.69 -44.64 32.36
CA SER A 253 14.83 -44.31 31.48
C SER A 253 15.23 -45.43 30.51
N GLU A 254 14.74 -46.67 30.69
CA GLU A 254 15.00 -47.81 29.81
C GLU A 254 14.56 -47.57 28.33
N ASN A 255 13.70 -46.59 28.07
CA ASN A 255 13.21 -46.27 26.72
C ASN A 255 14.10 -45.28 25.94
N LEU A 256 15.04 -44.60 26.61
CA LEU A 256 15.84 -43.51 26.02
C LEU A 256 16.62 -43.95 24.76
N ASP A 257 17.19 -45.15 24.76
CA ASP A 257 17.88 -45.75 23.60
C ASP A 257 17.02 -45.71 22.33
N SER A 258 15.71 -45.93 22.46
CA SER A 258 14.77 -45.94 21.33
C SER A 258 14.36 -44.52 20.93
N ILE A 259 14.18 -43.62 21.89
CA ILE A 259 13.83 -42.21 21.66
C ILE A 259 14.96 -41.50 20.89
N PHE A 260 16.20 -41.57 21.38
CA PHE A 260 17.34 -40.96 20.69
C PHE A 260 17.63 -41.64 19.33
N SER A 261 17.31 -42.92 19.16
CA SER A 261 17.37 -43.59 17.86
C SER A 261 16.31 -43.09 16.87
N PHE A 262 15.09 -42.78 17.35
CA PHE A 262 14.03 -42.15 16.55
C PHE A 262 14.40 -40.73 16.15
N ILE A 263 14.81 -39.88 17.10
CA ILE A 263 15.25 -38.49 16.84
C ILE A 263 16.38 -38.50 15.82
N SER A 264 17.40 -39.36 16.01
CA SER A 264 18.49 -39.55 15.03
C SER A 264 17.96 -39.88 13.62
N GLY A 265 16.85 -40.61 13.50
CA GLY A 265 16.18 -40.90 12.23
C GLY A 265 15.45 -39.68 11.65
N TYR A 266 14.65 -39.00 12.46
CA TYR A 266 13.89 -37.81 12.09
C TYR A 266 14.80 -36.72 11.51
N LEU A 267 15.91 -36.39 12.20
CA LEU A 267 16.89 -35.39 11.78
C LEU A 267 17.54 -35.64 10.40
N ARG A 268 17.30 -36.82 9.80
CA ARG A 268 17.83 -37.28 8.50
C ARG A 268 16.76 -37.55 7.45
N SER A 269 15.47 -37.42 7.78
CA SER A 269 14.33 -37.82 6.93
C SER A 269 13.47 -36.61 6.53
N GLN A 270 14.12 -35.64 5.90
CA GLN A 270 13.49 -34.45 5.29
C GLN A 270 13.66 -34.49 3.77
N TYR A 271 12.90 -33.67 3.06
CA TYR A 271 13.00 -33.46 1.62
C TYR A 271 13.25 -31.98 1.33
N ILE A 272 14.06 -31.68 0.32
CA ILE A 272 14.00 -30.38 -0.38
C ILE A 272 13.12 -30.59 -1.60
N VAL A 273 12.03 -29.83 -1.69
CA VAL A 273 11.10 -29.83 -2.81
C VAL A 273 11.23 -28.49 -3.52
N THR A 274 11.81 -28.50 -4.71
CA THR A 274 11.95 -27.31 -5.56
C THR A 274 10.71 -27.19 -6.43
N ILE A 275 10.10 -26.00 -6.45
CA ILE A 275 8.96 -25.65 -7.29
C ILE A 275 9.25 -24.39 -8.10
N ALA A 276 8.60 -24.24 -9.26
CA ALA A 276 8.66 -23.03 -10.08
C ALA A 276 7.25 -22.44 -10.24
N PRO A 277 6.76 -21.66 -9.26
CA PRO A 277 5.46 -21.02 -9.34
C PRO A 277 5.49 -19.77 -10.22
N ASP A 278 4.37 -19.54 -10.90
CA ASP A 278 4.12 -18.39 -11.76
C ASP A 278 3.59 -17.23 -10.86
N LEU A 279 4.51 -16.50 -10.23
CA LEU A 279 4.24 -15.43 -9.27
C LEU A 279 4.52 -14.06 -9.89
N GLU A 280 3.74 -13.06 -9.51
CA GLU A 280 4.06 -11.68 -9.85
C GLU A 280 5.19 -11.20 -8.94
N PRO A 281 6.28 -10.61 -9.48
CA PRO A 281 7.38 -10.09 -8.67
C PRO A 281 7.09 -8.64 -8.27
N ASP A 282 5.99 -8.43 -7.55
CA ASP A 282 5.41 -7.14 -7.16
C ASP A 282 5.49 -6.85 -5.64
N GLY A 283 6.04 -7.79 -4.86
CA GLY A 283 6.03 -7.78 -3.39
C GLY A 283 4.81 -8.43 -2.74
N SER A 284 3.90 -9.06 -3.52
CA SER A 284 2.74 -9.77 -2.99
C SER A 284 3.11 -11.03 -2.19
N THR A 285 2.24 -11.41 -1.25
CA THR A 285 2.40 -12.62 -0.43
C THR A 285 1.41 -13.70 -0.88
N TYR A 286 1.94 -14.89 -1.13
CA TYR A 286 1.22 -16.02 -1.72
C TYR A 286 1.19 -17.23 -0.77
N ASP A 287 0.04 -17.91 -0.73
CA ASP A 287 -0.11 -19.19 -0.05
C ASP A 287 0.46 -20.34 -0.90
N ILE A 288 1.61 -20.88 -0.50
CA ILE A 288 2.27 -22.03 -1.13
C ILE A 288 1.80 -23.31 -0.43
N THR A 289 0.95 -24.08 -1.11
CA THR A 289 0.42 -25.36 -0.61
C THR A 289 1.15 -26.53 -1.27
N LEU A 290 1.64 -27.48 -0.47
CA LEU A 290 2.28 -28.71 -0.92
C LEU A 290 1.51 -29.93 -0.38
N SER A 291 1.32 -30.95 -1.24
CA SER A 291 0.50 -32.13 -0.93
C SER A 291 1.19 -33.45 -1.34
N VAL A 292 0.97 -34.50 -0.55
CA VAL A 292 1.38 -35.91 -0.79
C VAL A 292 0.24 -36.83 -0.34
N ASP A 293 -0.15 -37.80 -1.18
CA ASP A 293 -1.38 -38.59 -1.01
C ASP A 293 -2.62 -37.70 -0.70
N ASP A 294 -3.27 -37.90 0.46
CA ASP A 294 -4.41 -37.14 0.97
C ASP A 294 -3.98 -36.03 1.97
N ALA A 295 -2.67 -35.85 2.22
CA ALA A 295 -2.13 -34.90 3.19
C ALA A 295 -1.58 -33.64 2.52
N SER A 296 -1.86 -32.46 3.08
CA SER A 296 -1.40 -31.16 2.56
C SER A 296 -0.97 -30.22 3.68
N ALA A 297 -0.02 -29.32 3.38
CA ALA A 297 0.38 -28.21 4.23
C ALA A 297 0.54 -26.93 3.40
N THR A 298 0.32 -25.78 4.03
CA THR A 298 0.43 -24.46 3.41
C THR A 298 1.39 -23.61 4.23
N GLY A 299 2.28 -22.88 3.56
CA GLY A 299 3.12 -21.83 4.14
C GLY A 299 3.09 -20.61 3.24
N GLN A 300 3.41 -19.44 3.78
CA GLN A 300 3.35 -18.17 3.04
C GLN A 300 4.72 -17.78 2.49
N TYR A 301 4.73 -17.16 1.31
CA TYR A 301 5.93 -16.65 0.66
C TYR A 301 5.66 -15.30 0.00
N THR A 302 6.50 -14.31 0.28
CA THR A 302 6.45 -12.98 -0.34
C THR A 302 7.43 -12.93 -1.52
N SER A 303 6.96 -12.54 -2.71
CA SER A 303 7.82 -12.37 -3.88
C SER A 303 8.77 -11.16 -3.71
N GLN A 304 9.85 -11.12 -4.49
CA GLN A 304 10.63 -9.89 -4.61
C GLN A 304 9.87 -8.86 -5.42
N ASP A 305 9.81 -7.61 -4.95
CA ASP A 305 9.36 -6.50 -5.80
C ASP A 305 10.47 -6.12 -6.78
N LEU A 306 10.22 -6.33 -8.07
CA LEU A 306 11.13 -6.04 -9.18
C LEU A 306 10.56 -5.00 -10.16
N TYR A 307 9.42 -4.38 -9.83
CA TYR A 307 8.82 -3.32 -10.64
C TYR A 307 9.59 -2.00 -10.47
N PRO A 308 9.56 -1.11 -11.48
CA PRO A 308 10.25 0.17 -11.39
C PRO A 308 9.68 1.03 -10.26
N VAL A 309 10.57 1.59 -9.43
CA VAL A 309 10.22 2.66 -8.49
C VAL A 309 10.20 3.96 -9.28
N VAL A 310 9.15 4.78 -9.11
CA VAL A 310 8.98 6.06 -9.81
C VAL A 310 8.74 7.16 -8.78
N THR A 311 9.49 8.25 -8.85
CA THR A 311 9.32 9.41 -7.97
C THR A 311 8.91 10.65 -8.77
N LEU A 312 8.31 11.62 -8.07
CA LEU A 312 7.88 12.89 -8.61
C LEU A 312 8.01 13.96 -7.53
N ASP A 313 9.03 14.80 -7.70
CA ASP A 313 9.60 15.63 -6.66
C ASP A 313 9.62 17.11 -7.07
N GLY A 314 9.48 18.02 -6.10
CA GLY A 314 9.37 19.47 -6.36
C GLY A 314 7.96 19.97 -6.74
N VAL A 315 6.92 19.13 -6.67
CA VAL A 315 5.52 19.56 -6.84
C VAL A 315 5.12 20.54 -5.71
N PRO A 316 4.73 21.80 -6.00
CA PRO A 316 4.42 22.76 -4.95
C PRO A 316 3.00 22.60 -4.35
N ASP A 317 2.89 22.73 -3.01
CA ASP A 317 1.60 22.78 -2.28
C ASP A 317 0.73 24.03 -2.58
N GLY A 318 1.23 24.96 -3.41
CA GLY A 318 0.62 26.28 -3.62
C GLY A 318 0.48 26.63 -5.11
N PRO A 319 -0.34 27.66 -5.42
CA PRO A 319 -0.62 28.06 -6.80
C PRO A 319 0.64 28.60 -7.50
N ILE A 320 1.06 27.90 -8.55
CA ILE A 320 2.17 28.25 -9.43
C ILE A 320 1.83 29.53 -10.21
N THR A 321 2.60 30.60 -10.01
CA THR A 321 2.47 31.89 -10.73
C THR A 321 3.72 32.33 -11.48
N GLU A 322 4.81 31.58 -11.35
CA GLU A 322 6.06 31.72 -12.11
C GLU A 322 6.47 30.34 -12.63
N THR A 323 7.24 30.28 -13.72
CA THR A 323 7.62 29.01 -14.36
C THR A 323 8.36 28.10 -13.37
N THR A 324 7.82 26.90 -13.15
CA THR A 324 8.30 25.93 -12.14
C THR A 324 8.75 24.64 -12.80
N THR A 325 9.89 24.10 -12.38
CA THR A 325 10.36 22.78 -12.79
C THR A 325 10.01 21.75 -11.71
N ILE A 326 9.47 20.61 -12.13
CA ILE A 326 9.18 19.45 -11.29
C ILE A 326 10.02 18.30 -11.85
N SER A 327 10.77 17.58 -11.01
CA SER A 327 11.65 16.51 -11.47
C SER A 327 11.00 15.14 -11.26
N ALA A 328 11.12 14.28 -12.26
CA ALA A 328 10.64 12.90 -12.26
C ALA A 328 11.83 11.94 -12.37
N ALA A 329 11.78 10.82 -11.66
CA ALA A 329 12.83 9.81 -11.70
C ALA A 329 12.26 8.38 -11.73
N ILE A 330 13.08 7.45 -12.24
CA ILE A 330 12.83 6.01 -12.22
C ILE A 330 14.09 5.27 -11.79
N ASP A 331 13.93 4.29 -10.90
CA ASP A 331 14.91 3.22 -10.65
C ASP A 331 14.23 1.89 -10.98
N ALA A 332 14.86 1.11 -11.85
CA ALA A 332 14.34 -0.16 -12.35
C ALA A 332 15.42 -1.23 -12.22
N VAL A 333 15.25 -2.15 -11.26
CA VAL A 333 16.15 -3.31 -11.05
C VAL A 333 16.31 -4.16 -12.33
N ARG A 334 15.26 -4.21 -13.16
CA ARG A 334 15.22 -4.91 -14.45
C ARG A 334 15.70 -4.08 -15.65
N GLY A 335 16.26 -2.89 -15.41
CA GLY A 335 16.67 -1.89 -16.41
C GLY A 335 15.50 -1.00 -16.83
N VAL A 336 15.76 0.29 -17.06
CA VAL A 336 14.72 1.26 -17.50
C VAL A 336 14.33 0.96 -18.94
N GLY A 337 13.02 0.83 -19.19
CA GLY A 337 12.42 0.69 -20.51
C GLY A 337 11.95 2.03 -21.06
N ASP A 338 11.11 2.74 -20.31
CA ASP A 338 10.61 4.08 -20.65
C ASP A 338 10.23 4.88 -19.40
N LEU A 339 10.15 6.20 -19.53
CA LEU A 339 9.61 7.12 -18.52
C LEU A 339 8.74 8.16 -19.23
N VAL A 340 7.46 8.20 -18.89
CA VAL A 340 6.46 9.05 -19.56
C VAL A 340 5.78 9.92 -18.54
N ALA A 341 5.66 11.21 -18.82
CA ALA A 341 4.80 12.10 -18.04
C ALA A 341 3.49 12.35 -18.77
N SER A 342 2.43 12.61 -18.01
CA SER A 342 1.11 12.99 -18.50
C SER A 342 0.46 14.01 -17.55
N SER A 343 -0.48 14.82 -18.05
CA SER A 343 -1.21 15.78 -17.22
C SER A 343 -2.66 15.94 -17.68
N SER A 344 -3.58 16.10 -16.74
CA SER A 344 -5.00 16.38 -17.02
C SER A 344 -5.23 17.78 -17.62
N ALA A 345 -4.18 18.61 -17.72
CA ALA A 345 -4.23 19.94 -18.33
C ALA A 345 -4.31 19.94 -19.87
N GLY A 346 -3.91 18.86 -20.54
CA GLY A 346 -3.70 18.85 -22.01
C GLY A 346 -2.51 19.70 -22.49
N GLY A 347 -1.72 20.24 -21.54
CA GLY A 347 -0.44 20.92 -21.78
C GLY A 347 0.77 19.97 -21.71
N PRO A 348 1.99 20.46 -21.98
CA PRO A 348 3.14 19.61 -22.25
C PRO A 348 3.63 18.84 -21.01
N ALA A 349 3.41 17.54 -21.03
CA ALA A 349 4.07 16.58 -20.15
C ALA A 349 5.25 15.89 -20.88
N GLU A 350 6.01 16.67 -21.63
CA GLU A 350 7.25 16.24 -22.28
C GLU A 350 8.40 16.30 -21.26
N LEU A 351 9.15 15.21 -21.09
CA LEU A 351 10.34 15.20 -20.23
C LEU A 351 11.49 15.95 -20.90
N SER A 352 11.80 17.13 -20.39
CA SER A 352 13.04 17.85 -20.70
C SER A 352 14.21 17.28 -19.90
N ASN A 353 15.45 17.61 -20.28
CA ASN A 353 16.70 17.17 -19.63
C ASN A 353 16.87 15.64 -19.43
N TYR A 354 16.06 14.82 -20.12
CA TYR A 354 16.01 13.37 -19.89
C TYR A 354 17.40 12.71 -19.95
N THR A 355 17.80 12.08 -18.84
CA THR A 355 19.14 11.55 -18.64
C THR A 355 19.06 10.12 -18.09
N MET A 356 19.60 9.18 -18.86
CA MET A 356 19.85 7.79 -18.44
C MET A 356 21.17 7.68 -17.69
N ALA A 357 21.22 6.88 -16.62
CA ALA A 357 22.46 6.53 -15.94
C ALA A 357 23.34 5.55 -16.76
N ASP A 358 24.64 5.53 -16.47
CA ASP A 358 25.66 4.70 -17.17
C ASP A 358 25.42 3.17 -17.04
N ASP A 359 24.62 2.74 -16.06
CA ASP A 359 24.23 1.33 -15.87
C ASP A 359 22.96 0.94 -16.67
N GLY A 360 22.12 1.91 -17.03
CA GLY A 360 20.80 1.68 -17.63
C GLY A 360 19.70 1.27 -16.64
N ASN A 361 19.97 1.33 -15.33
CA ASN A 361 19.05 0.96 -14.27
C ASN A 361 18.27 2.16 -13.68
N SER A 362 18.73 3.40 -13.89
CA SER A 362 17.99 4.60 -13.48
C SER A 362 17.95 5.68 -14.55
N ALA A 363 16.93 6.55 -14.49
CA ALA A 363 16.78 7.72 -15.34
C ALA A 363 16.06 8.87 -14.63
N THR A 364 16.32 10.11 -15.07
CA THR A 364 15.65 11.33 -14.58
C THR A 364 15.18 12.19 -15.75
N GLY A 365 14.19 13.05 -15.51
CA GLY A 365 13.71 14.06 -16.45
C GLY A 365 12.94 15.18 -15.76
N ASP A 366 12.96 16.37 -16.36
CA ASP A 366 12.39 17.61 -15.82
C ASP A 366 11.13 18.02 -16.57
N ILE A 367 10.09 18.41 -15.83
CA ILE A 367 8.79 18.83 -16.36
C ILE A 367 8.59 20.30 -16.02
N VAL A 368 8.47 21.13 -17.06
CA VAL A 368 8.44 22.59 -16.92
C VAL A 368 7.00 23.09 -17.02
N ILE A 369 6.41 23.42 -15.86
CA ILE A 369 5.10 24.05 -15.77
C ILE A 369 5.26 25.56 -15.96
N ASP A 370 4.97 26.04 -17.18
CA ASP A 370 4.81 27.48 -17.43
C ASP A 370 3.35 27.92 -17.19
N PRO A 371 3.03 28.63 -16.08
CA PRO A 371 1.68 29.08 -15.80
C PRO A 371 1.15 30.06 -16.86
N LEU A 372 2.00 30.68 -17.69
CA LEU A 372 1.56 31.53 -18.81
C LEU A 372 0.98 30.75 -20.00
N THR A 373 1.03 29.42 -19.96
CA THR A 373 0.44 28.52 -20.97
C THR A 373 -0.83 27.82 -20.48
N LEU A 374 -1.12 27.89 -19.18
CA LEU A 374 -2.20 27.16 -18.51
C LEU A 374 -3.19 28.14 -17.86
N ALA A 375 -4.47 27.76 -17.81
CA ALA A 375 -5.46 28.55 -17.07
C ALA A 375 -5.26 28.40 -15.55
N PRO A 376 -5.71 29.37 -14.73
CA PRO A 376 -5.78 29.20 -13.29
C PRO A 376 -6.72 28.06 -12.92
N GLY A 377 -6.27 27.13 -12.09
CA GLY A 377 -7.01 25.92 -11.79
C GLY A 377 -6.21 24.89 -11.01
N THR A 378 -6.84 23.73 -10.84
CA THR A 378 -6.26 22.51 -10.27
C THR A 378 -6.03 21.53 -11.40
N TYR A 379 -4.87 20.87 -11.40
CA TYR A 379 -4.44 19.92 -12.42
C TYR A 379 -3.73 18.73 -11.78
N ASP A 380 -3.72 17.61 -12.48
CA ASP A 380 -2.97 16.42 -12.10
C ASP A 380 -1.75 16.29 -13.00
N ILE A 381 -0.67 15.77 -12.42
CA ILE A 381 0.55 15.35 -13.11
C ILE A 381 0.82 13.89 -12.72
N THR A 382 0.99 13.03 -13.72
CA THR A 382 1.19 11.59 -13.52
C THR A 382 2.42 11.14 -14.29
N ILE A 383 3.37 10.52 -13.60
CA ILE A 383 4.53 9.87 -14.21
C ILE A 383 4.25 8.38 -14.25
N GLU A 384 4.45 7.76 -15.41
CA GLU A 384 4.45 6.32 -15.61
C GLU A 384 5.85 5.87 -16.00
N GLY A 385 6.43 4.94 -15.22
CA GLY A 385 7.74 4.37 -15.46
C GLY A 385 7.62 2.89 -15.80
N THR A 386 8.30 2.47 -16.86
CA THR A 386 8.27 1.10 -17.39
C THR A 386 9.68 0.51 -17.39
N ASP A 387 9.85 -0.74 -16.97
CA ASP A 387 11.11 -1.48 -17.07
C ASP A 387 11.25 -2.26 -18.40
N GLN A 388 12.45 -2.73 -18.73
CA GLN A 388 12.73 -3.43 -20.00
C GLN A 388 12.02 -4.79 -20.15
N GLN A 389 11.37 -5.28 -19.09
CA GLN A 389 10.59 -6.51 -19.06
C GLN A 389 9.08 -6.24 -19.10
N GLY A 390 8.64 -4.98 -19.14
CA GLY A 390 7.25 -4.55 -19.20
C GLY A 390 6.56 -4.39 -17.84
N GLY A 391 7.32 -4.37 -16.73
CA GLY A 391 6.78 -3.97 -15.43
C GLY A 391 6.57 -2.47 -15.37
N VAL A 392 5.40 -2.02 -14.91
CA VAL A 392 4.98 -0.61 -14.90
C VAL A 392 4.57 -0.17 -13.49
N ARG A 393 5.00 1.02 -13.06
CA ARG A 393 4.38 1.75 -11.94
C ARG A 393 4.09 3.20 -12.36
N ALA A 394 3.08 3.80 -11.74
CA ALA A 394 2.79 5.22 -11.91
C ALA A 394 2.62 5.93 -10.57
N VAL A 395 3.03 7.21 -10.52
CA VAL A 395 2.84 8.13 -9.39
C VAL A 395 2.10 9.36 -9.90
N SER A 396 1.12 9.85 -9.13
CA SER A 396 0.29 11.00 -9.51
C SER A 396 0.19 12.01 -8.37
N ARG A 397 0.19 13.30 -8.70
CA ARG A 397 0.07 14.43 -7.77
C ARG A 397 -0.86 15.51 -8.34
N GLU A 398 -1.63 16.13 -7.45
CA GLU A 398 -2.34 17.38 -7.74
C GLU A 398 -1.36 18.57 -7.66
N TYR A 399 -1.47 19.53 -8.57
CA TYR A 399 -0.83 20.84 -8.49
C TYR A 399 -1.83 21.95 -8.85
N GLN A 400 -1.51 23.20 -8.47
CA GLN A 400 -2.38 24.35 -8.71
C GLN A 400 -1.65 25.41 -9.54
N VAL A 401 -2.38 26.04 -10.46
CA VAL A 401 -1.92 27.20 -11.25
C VAL A 401 -2.69 28.43 -10.78
N GLY A 402 -1.97 29.50 -10.45
CA GLY A 402 -2.56 30.77 -10.01
C GLY A 402 -2.87 31.72 -11.16
N SER A 403 -3.65 32.78 -10.86
CA SER A 403 -3.87 33.89 -11.80
C SER A 403 -2.64 34.80 -11.89
N VAL A 404 -2.06 34.91 -13.09
CA VAL A 404 -0.90 35.75 -13.40
C VAL A 404 -1.35 37.07 -14.05
N PRO A 405 -1.23 38.23 -13.38
CA PRO A 405 -1.80 39.48 -13.86
C PRO A 405 -1.27 39.89 -15.25
N THR A 406 -2.19 40.23 -16.16
CA THR A 406 -1.83 40.74 -17.49
C THR A 406 -1.15 42.11 -17.39
N THR A 407 0.01 42.29 -18.02
CA THR A 407 0.77 43.56 -18.03
C THR A 407 1.13 44.02 -19.45
N PHE A 408 1.11 45.34 -19.67
CA PHE A 408 1.37 45.94 -20.98
C PHE A 408 1.96 47.34 -20.87
N THR A 409 2.43 47.86 -22.00
CA THR A 409 3.02 49.20 -22.16
C THR A 409 2.55 49.89 -23.44
N PHE A 410 2.57 51.22 -23.45
CA PHE A 410 2.28 52.02 -24.64
C PHE A 410 3.54 52.30 -25.46
N ASP A 411 3.50 51.98 -26.75
CA ASP A 411 4.50 52.35 -27.75
C ASP A 411 4.15 53.69 -28.43
N ASN A 412 5.17 54.49 -28.70
CA ASN A 412 5.14 55.80 -29.38
C ASN A 412 4.45 56.98 -28.66
N LEU A 413 3.94 56.81 -27.43
CA LEU A 413 3.37 57.91 -26.64
C LEU A 413 3.66 57.72 -25.14
N ALA A 414 4.17 58.77 -24.48
CA ALA A 414 4.49 58.76 -23.06
C ALA A 414 3.68 59.79 -22.25
N SER A 415 3.53 59.54 -20.95
CA SER A 415 2.79 60.42 -20.05
C SER A 415 3.47 61.80 -19.91
N GLY A 416 2.72 62.86 -20.22
CA GLY A 416 3.17 64.25 -20.26
C GLY A 416 3.53 64.78 -21.66
N ASP A 417 3.39 63.99 -22.72
CA ASP A 417 3.80 64.40 -24.08
C ASP A 417 2.98 65.55 -24.68
N VAL A 418 3.63 66.32 -25.55
CA VAL A 418 3.06 67.49 -26.25
C VAL A 418 3.13 67.29 -27.76
N ILE A 419 2.15 66.56 -28.30
CA ILE A 419 2.05 66.19 -29.70
C ILE A 419 1.93 67.45 -30.56
N SER A 420 2.85 67.62 -31.51
CA SER A 420 2.91 68.77 -32.42
C SER A 420 2.64 68.41 -33.88
N ASP A 421 2.25 67.16 -34.14
CA ASP A 421 1.82 66.64 -35.45
C ASP A 421 0.28 66.60 -35.56
N ALA A 422 -0.22 66.29 -36.77
CA ALA A 422 -1.66 66.26 -37.05
C ALA A 422 -2.38 65.06 -36.44
N ALA A 423 -1.68 63.93 -36.33
CA ALA A 423 -2.14 62.70 -35.71
C ALA A 423 -0.92 61.94 -35.15
N ILE A 424 -1.14 61.01 -34.21
CA ILE A 424 -0.11 60.10 -33.70
C ILE A 424 -0.62 58.66 -33.76
N ALA A 425 0.25 57.71 -34.11
CA ALA A 425 -0.03 56.29 -33.98
C ALA A 425 0.51 55.81 -32.63
N VAL A 426 -0.36 55.22 -31.82
CA VAL A 426 -0.04 54.58 -30.54
C VAL A 426 -0.21 53.07 -30.73
N ALA A 427 0.52 52.27 -29.98
CA ALA A 427 0.25 50.82 -29.89
C ALA A 427 0.32 50.34 -28.45
N VAL A 428 -0.40 49.27 -28.14
CA VAL A 428 -0.30 48.53 -26.89
C VAL A 428 0.55 47.30 -27.16
N ASN A 429 1.59 47.15 -26.36
CA ASN A 429 2.54 46.06 -26.39
C ASN A 429 2.37 45.27 -25.09
N VAL A 430 1.84 44.05 -25.18
CA VAL A 430 1.54 43.20 -24.02
C VAL A 430 2.81 42.44 -23.64
N ASN A 431 3.27 42.63 -22.41
CA ASN A 431 4.53 42.09 -21.90
C ASN A 431 4.32 40.73 -21.21
N GLN A 432 3.12 40.48 -20.66
CA GLN A 432 2.76 39.25 -19.97
C GLN A 432 1.23 39.08 -20.01
N ALA A 433 0.74 37.89 -20.33
CA ALA A 433 -0.66 37.49 -20.20
C ALA A 433 -0.71 35.96 -20.08
N GLN A 434 -1.63 35.42 -19.27
CA GLN A 434 -1.72 33.99 -19.00
C GLN A 434 -2.42 33.16 -20.10
N VAL A 435 -3.08 33.85 -21.02
CA VAL A 435 -3.71 33.31 -22.23
C VAL A 435 -3.65 34.38 -23.32
N GLY A 436 -4.03 34.03 -24.55
CA GLY A 436 -4.19 34.99 -25.65
C GLY A 436 -5.10 36.18 -25.29
N ILE A 437 -4.93 37.28 -26.01
CA ILE A 437 -5.68 38.53 -25.78
C ILE A 437 -6.98 38.53 -26.58
N GLU A 438 -8.12 38.64 -25.90
CA GLU A 438 -9.44 38.78 -26.52
C GLU A 438 -9.58 40.16 -27.19
N SER A 439 -9.22 41.23 -26.47
CA SER A 439 -9.29 42.58 -27.02
C SER A 439 -8.41 43.61 -26.32
N VAL A 440 -8.11 44.69 -27.06
CA VAL A 440 -7.54 45.94 -26.53
C VAL A 440 -8.49 47.08 -26.89
N THR A 441 -9.07 47.72 -25.88
CA THR A 441 -9.98 48.86 -26.02
C THR A 441 -9.28 50.16 -25.63
N TYR A 442 -9.30 51.16 -26.51
CA TYR A 442 -8.79 52.49 -26.28
C TYR A 442 -9.92 53.47 -25.95
N LEU A 443 -9.74 54.26 -24.89
CA LEU A 443 -10.61 55.36 -24.49
C LEU A 443 -9.81 56.66 -24.42
N ILE A 444 -10.41 57.79 -24.80
CA ILE A 444 -9.84 59.12 -24.57
C ILE A 444 -10.84 59.96 -23.77
N ASP A 445 -10.37 60.55 -22.67
CA ASP A 445 -11.16 61.33 -21.70
C ASP A 445 -12.38 60.56 -21.11
N GLY A 446 -12.37 59.23 -21.23
CA GLY A 446 -13.45 58.31 -20.81
C GLY A 446 -14.43 57.90 -21.92
N ASP A 447 -14.31 58.44 -23.13
CA ASP A 447 -15.10 58.02 -24.31
C ASP A 447 -14.32 56.96 -25.11
N GLU A 448 -14.96 55.82 -25.40
CA GLU A 448 -14.42 54.72 -26.23
C GLU A 448 -14.13 55.19 -27.67
N GLN A 449 -12.96 54.85 -28.20
CA GLN A 449 -12.48 55.25 -29.53
C GLN A 449 -12.32 54.08 -30.49
N ALA A 450 -11.78 52.95 -30.00
CA ALA A 450 -11.57 51.74 -30.79
C ALA A 450 -11.40 50.50 -29.88
N THR A 451 -11.92 49.36 -30.31
CA THR A 451 -11.60 48.04 -29.75
C THR A 451 -10.95 47.19 -30.85
N LEU A 452 -9.82 46.55 -30.54
CA LEU A 452 -9.03 45.74 -31.46
C LEU A 452 -8.90 44.31 -30.91
N THR A 453 -9.30 43.31 -31.71
CA THR A 453 -9.24 41.88 -31.34
C THR A 453 -8.03 41.15 -31.96
N GLU A 454 -7.29 41.81 -32.86
CA GLU A 454 -6.16 41.23 -33.59
C GLU A 454 -4.92 42.12 -33.47
N ALA A 455 -3.74 41.50 -33.41
CA ALA A 455 -2.46 42.20 -33.39
C ALA A 455 -2.04 42.65 -34.81
N PRO A 456 -1.32 43.78 -34.96
CA PRO A 456 -0.83 44.67 -33.91
C PRO A 456 -1.92 45.60 -33.38
N TYR A 457 -2.02 45.70 -32.05
CA TYR A 457 -2.99 46.54 -31.35
C TYR A 457 -2.65 48.04 -31.44
N SER A 458 -2.69 48.62 -32.64
CA SER A 458 -2.33 50.02 -32.91
C SER A 458 -3.52 50.88 -33.32
N PHE A 459 -3.62 52.05 -32.71
CA PHE A 459 -4.68 53.04 -32.91
C PHE A 459 -4.07 54.39 -33.30
N VAL A 460 -4.79 55.19 -34.12
CA VAL A 460 -4.32 56.50 -34.58
C VAL A 460 -5.22 57.59 -34.01
N ILE A 461 -4.63 58.45 -33.18
CA ILE A 461 -5.28 59.61 -32.57
C ILE A 461 -5.14 60.81 -33.51
N ASP A 462 -6.22 61.25 -34.17
CA ASP A 462 -6.25 62.48 -34.97
C ASP A 462 -6.61 63.70 -34.10
N ASN A 463 -5.89 64.80 -34.29
CA ASN A 463 -6.08 66.01 -33.48
C ASN A 463 -7.42 66.72 -33.76
N VAL A 464 -8.06 66.45 -34.90
CA VAL A 464 -9.35 67.04 -35.29
C VAL A 464 -10.48 66.50 -34.41
N ASP A 465 -10.41 65.24 -34.02
CA ASP A 465 -11.48 64.55 -33.30
C ASP A 465 -11.38 64.77 -31.78
N VAL A 466 -10.17 64.76 -31.22
CA VAL A 466 -9.92 64.99 -29.77
C VAL A 466 -9.90 66.48 -29.39
N GLY A 467 -9.33 67.33 -30.26
CA GLY A 467 -9.23 68.77 -30.04
C GLY A 467 -8.04 69.24 -29.20
N ALA A 468 -8.09 70.50 -28.77
CA ALA A 468 -6.96 71.24 -28.24
C ALA A 468 -6.95 71.29 -26.69
N GLY A 469 -6.19 70.43 -26.05
CA GLY A 469 -6.08 70.42 -24.59
C GLY A 469 -5.04 69.45 -24.05
N THR A 470 -5.14 69.19 -22.74
CA THR A 470 -4.62 67.98 -22.11
C THR A 470 -5.74 66.95 -22.12
N HIS A 471 -5.41 65.72 -22.45
CA HIS A 471 -6.32 64.59 -22.59
C HIS A 471 -5.72 63.36 -21.92
N THR A 472 -6.55 62.45 -21.43
CA THR A 472 -6.09 61.18 -20.85
C THR A 472 -6.44 60.05 -21.82
N LEU A 473 -5.42 59.31 -22.28
CA LEU A 473 -5.59 58.04 -22.98
C LEU A 473 -5.66 56.92 -21.94
N GLU A 474 -6.68 56.08 -21.99
CA GLU A 474 -6.71 54.81 -21.28
C GLU A 474 -6.74 53.67 -22.31
N ALA A 475 -6.03 52.58 -22.01
CA ALA A 475 -6.23 51.30 -22.68
C ALA A 475 -6.69 50.26 -21.66
N VAL A 476 -7.64 49.43 -22.06
CA VAL A 476 -8.13 48.26 -21.33
C VAL A 476 -7.83 47.04 -22.18
N VAL A 477 -6.97 46.16 -21.68
CA VAL A 477 -6.63 44.86 -22.29
C VAL A 477 -7.45 43.80 -21.60
N ILE A 478 -8.16 42.97 -22.37
CA ILE A 478 -8.94 41.84 -21.88
C ILE A 478 -8.33 40.56 -22.43
N ASN A 479 -7.98 39.60 -21.56
CA ASN A 479 -7.46 38.29 -21.95
C ASN A 479 -8.60 37.30 -22.28
N ALA A 480 -8.28 36.14 -22.87
CA ALA A 480 -9.28 35.14 -23.28
C ALA A 480 -10.06 34.47 -22.12
N GLN A 481 -9.71 34.75 -20.86
CA GLN A 481 -10.49 34.37 -19.68
C GLN A 481 -11.44 35.49 -19.19
N GLY A 482 -11.40 36.67 -19.83
CA GLY A 482 -12.20 37.84 -19.46
C GLY A 482 -11.58 38.71 -18.35
N GLU A 483 -10.31 38.48 -17.97
CA GLU A 483 -9.61 39.35 -17.02
C GLU A 483 -9.20 40.66 -17.70
N ALA A 484 -9.44 41.78 -17.03
CA ALA A 484 -9.18 43.11 -17.57
C ALA A 484 -8.04 43.83 -16.83
N ALA A 485 -6.99 44.20 -17.56
CA ALA A 485 -5.94 45.11 -17.10
C ALA A 485 -6.10 46.48 -17.77
N SER A 486 -6.02 47.58 -17.02
CA SER A 486 -6.02 48.93 -17.62
C SER A 486 -4.84 49.79 -17.19
N GLN A 487 -4.48 50.73 -18.06
CA GLN A 487 -3.39 51.68 -17.85
C GLN A 487 -3.74 52.99 -18.55
N SER A 488 -3.45 54.12 -17.91
CA SER A 488 -3.74 55.45 -18.44
C SER A 488 -2.49 56.33 -18.49
N LEU A 489 -2.41 57.21 -19.50
CA LEU A 489 -1.41 58.26 -19.60
C LEU A 489 -2.06 59.61 -19.97
N ASP A 490 -1.50 60.70 -19.48
CA ASP A 490 -1.90 62.04 -19.89
C ASP A 490 -1.06 62.49 -21.09
N PHE A 491 -1.68 63.13 -22.08
CA PHE A 491 -0.98 63.74 -23.21
C PHE A 491 -1.62 65.09 -23.57
N SER A 492 -1.07 65.79 -24.55
CA SER A 492 -1.65 67.06 -25.03
C SER A 492 -1.38 67.33 -26.51
N PHE A 493 -2.35 67.92 -27.21
CA PHE A 493 -2.15 68.45 -28.55
C PHE A 493 -1.75 69.92 -28.51
N ASN A 494 -0.70 70.27 -29.26
CA ASN A 494 -0.16 71.62 -29.32
C ASN A 494 -1.23 72.62 -29.84
N PRO A 495 -1.64 73.64 -29.04
CA PRO A 495 -2.72 74.54 -29.43
C PRO A 495 -2.39 75.45 -30.64
N GLN A 496 -1.17 75.42 -31.17
CA GLN A 496 -0.83 76.06 -32.45
C GLN A 496 -1.36 75.31 -33.69
N LEU A 497 -1.81 74.05 -33.53
CA LEU A 497 -2.45 73.28 -34.61
C LEU A 497 -3.83 73.85 -35.00
N TYR A 498 -4.51 74.53 -34.07
CA TYR A 498 -5.91 74.96 -34.19
C TYR A 498 -6.06 76.44 -34.59
N VAL A 499 -5.59 76.78 -35.78
CA VAL A 499 -5.65 78.17 -36.30
C VAL A 499 -7.08 78.58 -36.70
N THR A 500 -7.69 79.46 -35.92
CA THR A 500 -9.04 80.00 -36.20
C THR A 500 -9.03 81.01 -37.36
N PRO A 501 -10.01 80.96 -38.30
CA PRO A 501 -10.07 81.90 -39.42
C PRO A 501 -10.42 83.32 -38.93
N THR A 502 -9.70 84.31 -39.46
CA THR A 502 -9.85 85.73 -39.05
C THR A 502 -11.06 86.41 -39.69
N ASP A 503 -11.84 87.14 -38.90
CA ASP A 503 -13.02 87.90 -39.34
C ASP A 503 -12.75 88.90 -40.47
N THR A 504 -13.64 88.93 -41.46
CA THR A 504 -13.62 89.87 -42.60
C THR A 504 -14.65 91.00 -42.39
N PRO A 505 -14.29 92.28 -42.62
CA PRO A 505 -15.03 93.41 -42.06
C PRO A 505 -16.39 93.78 -42.71
N THR A 506 -17.25 94.35 -41.87
CA THR A 506 -18.67 94.69 -42.02
C THR A 506 -19.04 95.69 -43.15
N ASN A 507 -20.28 95.59 -43.65
CA ASN A 507 -21.01 96.68 -44.33
C ASN A 507 -22.47 96.82 -43.80
N THR A 508 -23.08 98.01 -43.88
CA THR A 508 -24.27 98.46 -43.10
C THR A 508 -24.76 99.83 -43.66
N PRO A 509 -26.05 100.29 -43.60
CA PRO A 509 -27.36 99.70 -43.27
C PRO A 509 -28.48 100.02 -44.33
N THR A 510 -29.73 100.30 -43.86
CA THR A 510 -30.90 101.08 -44.40
C THR A 510 -32.17 100.26 -44.83
N PRO A 511 -33.43 100.81 -44.86
CA PRO A 511 -34.36 100.68 -43.71
C PRO A 511 -35.84 100.23 -43.97
N THR A 512 -36.49 99.74 -42.90
CA THR A 512 -37.90 99.93 -42.41
C THR A 512 -39.14 99.89 -43.34
N ASN A 513 -40.17 99.10 -42.97
CA ASN A 513 -41.60 99.48 -43.01
C ASN A 513 -42.53 98.51 -42.20
N THR A 514 -43.74 98.96 -41.80
CA THR A 514 -44.65 98.28 -40.83
C THR A 514 -46.14 98.57 -41.08
N ALA A 515 -47.07 97.58 -41.04
CA ALA A 515 -48.53 97.79 -40.78
C ALA A 515 -49.45 96.51 -40.61
N THR A 516 -49.92 96.22 -39.39
CA THR A 516 -51.34 96.12 -38.89
C THR A 516 -52.46 95.21 -39.59
N PRO A 517 -53.76 95.07 -39.15
CA PRO A 517 -54.31 93.75 -38.73
C PRO A 517 -55.78 93.32 -39.16
N SER A 518 -56.21 92.09 -38.76
CA SER A 518 -57.62 91.61 -38.47
C SER A 518 -58.67 91.55 -39.63
N PRO A 519 -59.86 90.85 -39.57
CA PRO A 519 -60.65 90.31 -38.42
C PRO A 519 -61.40 88.93 -38.62
N THR A 520 -62.46 88.65 -37.81
CA THR A 520 -63.11 87.34 -37.51
C THR A 520 -64.62 87.21 -37.86
N ALA A 521 -65.14 86.01 -38.23
CA ALA A 521 -66.51 85.45 -37.97
C ALA A 521 -66.65 83.99 -38.54
N THR A 522 -67.32 82.95 -38.01
CA THR A 522 -68.52 82.75 -37.10
C THR A 522 -69.86 82.72 -37.87
N ALA A 523 -70.82 81.77 -37.79
CA ALA A 523 -71.07 80.45 -37.13
C ALA A 523 -72.44 79.86 -37.65
N THR A 524 -73.04 78.68 -37.34
CA THR A 524 -72.71 77.27 -36.94
C THR A 524 -74.05 76.46 -36.85
N ALA A 525 -74.10 75.12 -37.08
CA ALA A 525 -75.33 74.28 -36.90
C ALA A 525 -75.06 72.77 -36.61
N THR A 526 -76.00 72.06 -35.95
CA THR A 526 -75.75 70.77 -35.21
C THR A 526 -77.00 69.87 -35.04
N SER A 527 -76.82 68.54 -34.85
CA SER A 527 -77.74 67.64 -34.10
C SER A 527 -77.04 66.32 -33.68
N THR A 528 -76.69 66.07 -32.40
CA THR A 528 -77.46 65.48 -31.25
C THR A 528 -77.80 63.98 -31.34
N PRO A 529 -77.83 63.23 -30.20
CA PRO A 529 -77.52 63.56 -28.78
C PRO A 529 -76.14 62.93 -28.32
N SER A 530 -75.54 63.09 -27.12
CA SER A 530 -75.88 63.53 -25.73
C SER A 530 -76.49 62.45 -24.82
N PRO A 531 -76.21 62.37 -23.48
CA PRO A 531 -75.28 63.12 -22.61
C PRO A 531 -73.94 62.34 -22.40
N THR A 532 -73.08 62.41 -21.35
CA THR A 532 -73.07 63.02 -19.98
C THR A 532 -71.60 63.24 -19.53
N ALA A 533 -71.33 64.09 -18.51
CA ALA A 533 -69.97 64.38 -17.99
C ALA A 533 -69.97 65.02 -16.57
N THR A 534 -68.78 65.16 -15.95
CA THR A 534 -68.37 66.10 -14.85
C THR A 534 -66.83 66.26 -14.85
N ASP A 535 -66.27 67.42 -14.47
CA ASP A 535 -64.86 67.84 -14.68
C ASP A 535 -64.06 68.24 -13.40
N THR A 536 -62.79 68.67 -13.59
CA THR A 536 -61.94 69.64 -12.81
C THR A 536 -61.28 69.24 -11.46
N PRO A 537 -60.20 69.91 -10.95
CA PRO A 537 -59.23 70.89 -11.55
C PRO A 537 -57.72 70.69 -11.12
N GLU A 538 -56.94 71.79 -11.09
CA GLU A 538 -55.47 71.99 -10.94
C GLU A 538 -55.19 73.43 -10.36
N PRO A 539 -53.95 73.95 -10.12
CA PRO A 539 -52.63 73.37 -9.73
C PRO A 539 -51.82 74.25 -8.69
N THR A 540 -50.49 74.00 -8.53
CA THR A 540 -49.38 75.00 -8.29
C THR A 540 -48.92 75.49 -6.86
N ASP A 541 -47.58 75.51 -6.68
CA ASP A 541 -46.62 76.28 -5.79
C ASP A 541 -46.42 76.14 -4.24
N THR A 542 -45.20 75.67 -3.83
CA THR A 542 -44.02 76.37 -3.19
C THR A 542 -44.25 77.37 -1.99
N PRO A 543 -43.48 77.40 -0.84
CA PRO A 543 -41.98 77.42 -0.70
C PRO A 543 -41.30 76.84 0.60
N GLU A 544 -39.97 77.03 0.72
CA GLU A 544 -39.01 76.73 1.85
C GLU A 544 -38.85 77.90 2.88
N PRO A 545 -38.19 77.80 4.08
CA PRO A 545 -36.70 77.67 4.24
C PRO A 545 -36.10 77.01 5.53
N THR A 546 -34.78 76.80 5.50
CA THR A 546 -33.68 76.66 6.54
C THR A 546 -33.93 76.81 8.06
N ASP A 547 -33.28 75.97 8.90
CA ASP A 547 -32.17 76.34 9.83
C ASP A 547 -31.59 75.17 10.69
N THR A 548 -30.30 75.27 11.07
CA THR A 548 -29.55 74.33 11.94
C THR A 548 -29.70 74.70 13.44
N PRO A 549 -29.45 73.78 14.40
CA PRO A 549 -28.16 73.87 15.13
C PRO A 549 -27.57 72.56 15.69
N GLU A 550 -26.25 72.42 15.57
CA GLU A 550 -25.37 71.71 16.52
C GLU A 550 -25.08 72.64 17.73
N PRO A 551 -25.11 72.16 19.00
CA PRO A 551 -23.84 71.93 19.72
C PRO A 551 -23.82 70.83 20.82
N THR A 552 -22.81 69.97 20.74
CA THR A 552 -21.79 69.74 21.80
C THR A 552 -22.20 69.18 23.20
N ALA A 553 -22.04 67.86 23.33
CA ALA A 553 -21.31 67.14 24.41
C ALA A 553 -21.82 67.08 25.88
N THR A 554 -21.20 66.13 26.61
CA THR A 554 -21.07 66.03 28.08
C THR A 554 -22.34 65.56 28.83
N ASP A 555 -22.29 64.60 29.78
CA ASP A 555 -21.15 63.96 30.46
C ASP A 555 -21.33 62.44 30.70
N THR A 556 -20.19 61.84 31.03
CA THR A 556 -19.94 60.66 31.87
C THR A 556 -20.96 60.43 33.00
N GLU A 557 -21.24 59.16 33.32
CA GLU A 557 -21.05 58.51 34.64
C GLU A 557 -21.68 57.11 34.64
N GLU A 558 -20.88 56.12 35.05
CA GLU A 558 -21.34 54.80 35.51
C GLU A 558 -22.08 54.96 36.86
N PRO A 559 -22.85 53.97 37.34
CA PRO A 559 -22.22 53.10 38.36
C PRO A 559 -22.73 51.65 38.41
N THR A 560 -21.79 50.70 38.30
CA THR A 560 -21.33 49.83 39.39
C THR A 560 -22.37 49.16 40.32
N ASP A 561 -22.39 47.83 40.26
CA ASP A 561 -22.59 46.80 41.30
C ASP A 561 -23.48 47.02 42.54
N THR A 562 -24.22 45.95 42.89
CA THR A 562 -24.18 45.33 44.25
C THR A 562 -24.77 43.92 44.20
N GLU A 563 -24.02 42.92 44.67
CA GLU A 563 -24.45 41.52 44.82
C GLU A 563 -25.39 41.28 46.02
N THR A 564 -26.01 40.09 46.10
CA THR A 564 -25.80 39.10 47.20
C THR A 564 -26.65 37.83 46.92
N ALA A 565 -26.06 36.64 47.13
CA ALA A 565 -26.67 35.32 46.89
C ALA A 565 -27.40 34.70 48.10
N THR A 566 -28.05 33.54 47.92
CA THR A 566 -28.18 32.42 48.90
C THR A 566 -28.67 31.15 48.16
N ASP A 567 -28.13 30.00 48.54
CA ASP A 567 -28.19 28.68 47.86
C ASP A 567 -29.36 27.76 48.30
N THR A 568 -29.47 26.54 47.74
CA THR A 568 -29.59 25.22 48.45
C THR A 568 -30.09 24.04 47.55
N GLU A 569 -29.21 23.07 47.29
CA GLU A 569 -29.37 21.58 47.12
C GLU A 569 -30.42 20.90 46.16
N THR A 570 -29.91 20.09 45.20
CA THR A 570 -29.95 18.59 45.04
C THR A 570 -31.23 17.78 45.48
N ALA A 571 -31.66 16.61 44.93
CA ALA A 571 -30.98 15.47 44.26
C ALA A 571 -31.90 14.54 43.37
N THR A 572 -31.48 13.28 43.14
CA THR A 572 -31.83 12.29 42.06
C THR A 572 -32.83 11.15 42.44
N ASN A 573 -33.49 10.48 41.46
CA ASN A 573 -33.57 8.99 41.28
C ASN A 573 -34.53 8.46 40.16
N THR A 574 -34.35 7.17 39.79
CA THR A 574 -34.86 6.41 38.62
C THR A 574 -35.98 5.39 38.96
N GLU A 575 -36.67 4.76 37.98
CA GLU A 575 -37.13 3.33 37.95
C GLU A 575 -38.01 2.97 36.70
N THR A 576 -38.24 1.67 36.40
CA THR A 576 -38.78 1.13 35.11
C THR A 576 -39.91 0.06 35.28
N ALA A 577 -40.77 -0.21 34.27
CA ALA A 577 -41.66 -1.40 34.24
C ALA A 577 -42.17 -1.84 32.83
N THR A 578 -42.43 -3.14 32.65
CA THR A 578 -42.80 -3.84 31.37
C THR A 578 -44.10 -4.67 31.52
N ASN A 579 -44.76 -5.11 30.43
CA ASN A 579 -45.68 -6.29 30.42
C ASN A 579 -46.07 -6.81 29.02
N THR A 580 -46.44 -8.11 28.92
CA THR A 580 -46.69 -8.90 27.68
C THR A 580 -47.78 -9.97 27.91
N GLU A 581 -48.58 -10.37 26.89
CA GLU A 581 -49.30 -11.67 26.81
C GLU A 581 -49.65 -12.08 25.34
N THR A 582 -50.15 -13.31 25.11
CA THR A 582 -50.22 -14.00 23.79
C THR A 582 -51.43 -14.95 23.64
N ALA A 583 -51.91 -15.25 22.41
CA ALA A 583 -52.87 -16.34 22.11
C ALA A 583 -52.78 -16.89 20.66
N THR A 584 -53.23 -18.13 20.40
CA THR A 584 -52.91 -18.91 19.17
C THR A 584 -54.00 -19.92 18.77
N ASN A 585 -54.20 -20.20 17.46
CA ASN A 585 -54.36 -21.55 16.80
C ASN A 585 -55.22 -21.61 15.48
N THR A 586 -54.55 -21.91 14.36
CA THR A 586 -54.68 -23.11 13.48
C THR A 586 -56.04 -23.74 13.08
N GLU A 587 -56.27 -23.93 11.77
CA GLU A 587 -56.64 -25.24 11.14
C GLU A 587 -56.38 -25.26 9.61
N THR A 588 -56.38 -26.46 8.98
CA THR A 588 -55.81 -26.73 7.63
C THR A 588 -56.76 -27.53 6.72
N ALA A 589 -56.71 -27.32 5.40
CA ALA A 589 -57.31 -28.23 4.40
C ALA A 589 -56.52 -28.31 3.07
N THR A 590 -56.46 -29.51 2.48
CA THR A 590 -55.71 -29.83 1.24
C THR A 590 -56.66 -30.27 0.12
N ASN A 591 -56.29 -30.08 -1.15
CA ASN A 591 -56.69 -30.97 -2.25
C ASN A 591 -55.77 -30.83 -3.48
N THR A 592 -55.74 -31.88 -4.31
CA THR A 592 -54.87 -32.02 -5.49
C THR A 592 -55.64 -32.73 -6.61
N GLU A 593 -55.52 -32.28 -7.86
CA GLU A 593 -55.63 -33.12 -9.07
C GLU A 593 -54.75 -32.52 -10.19
N THR A 594 -54.62 -33.22 -11.32
CA THR A 594 -53.57 -33.03 -12.34
C THR A 594 -54.13 -33.17 -13.75
N ALA A 595 -53.41 -32.64 -14.77
CA ALA A 595 -53.29 -33.13 -16.15
C ALA A 595 -53.78 -32.22 -17.32
N THR A 596 -52.79 -31.68 -18.07
CA THR A 596 -52.51 -32.10 -19.49
C THR A 596 -53.19 -31.37 -20.68
N ASN A 597 -52.32 -30.68 -21.45
CA ASN A 597 -52.22 -30.57 -22.93
C ASN A 597 -52.88 -29.44 -23.78
N THR A 598 -51.97 -28.67 -24.41
CA THR A 598 -51.76 -28.56 -25.88
C THR A 598 -52.53 -27.53 -26.74
N GLU A 599 -51.75 -26.58 -27.28
CA GLU A 599 -51.85 -25.84 -28.57
C GLU A 599 -53.18 -25.13 -28.94
N THR A 600 -53.16 -23.85 -29.31
CA THR A 600 -52.73 -23.37 -30.65
C THR A 600 -52.51 -21.84 -30.62
N ALA A 601 -51.54 -21.33 -31.39
CA ALA A 601 -51.21 -19.90 -31.48
C ALA A 601 -52.12 -19.10 -32.44
N THR A 602 -52.16 -17.77 -32.27
CA THR A 602 -51.82 -16.74 -33.30
C THR A 602 -51.99 -15.33 -32.69
N ASP A 603 -51.11 -14.42 -33.10
CA ASP A 603 -50.86 -13.04 -32.65
C ASP A 603 -52.06 -12.09 -32.54
N THR A 604 -51.93 -11.06 -31.68
CA THR A 604 -51.93 -9.62 -32.04
C THR A 604 -51.70 -8.76 -30.78
N GLU A 605 -50.65 -7.94 -30.78
CA GLU A 605 -50.42 -6.68 -30.03
C GLU A 605 -51.10 -6.42 -28.65
N GLU A 606 -50.27 -6.25 -27.60
CA GLU A 606 -50.23 -5.17 -26.57
C GLU A 606 -51.52 -4.59 -25.91
N PRO A 607 -51.46 -3.94 -24.71
CA PRO A 607 -50.26 -3.56 -23.95
C PRO A 607 -50.26 -3.85 -22.43
N THR A 608 -49.17 -3.42 -21.76
CA THR A 608 -49.09 -2.97 -20.35
C THR A 608 -48.98 -4.00 -19.21
N ALA A 609 -47.75 -4.11 -18.69
CA ALA A 609 -47.33 -4.25 -17.29
C ALA A 609 -47.83 -5.41 -16.39
N THR A 610 -46.86 -6.16 -15.85
CA THR A 610 -46.91 -6.77 -14.52
C THR A 610 -45.46 -6.87 -14.02
N ASP A 611 -45.18 -6.40 -12.81
CA ASP A 611 -43.84 -6.38 -12.25
C ASP A 611 -43.30 -7.80 -11.98
N THR A 612 -41.99 -7.99 -12.13
CA THR A 612 -41.23 -9.17 -11.69
C THR A 612 -39.81 -8.71 -11.36
N GLU A 613 -39.19 -9.37 -10.39
CA GLU A 613 -38.09 -8.80 -9.60
C GLU A 613 -36.78 -8.61 -10.39
N THR A 614 -36.12 -7.47 -10.16
CA THR A 614 -34.80 -7.16 -10.70
C THR A 614 -33.74 -8.03 -10.02
N ALA A 615 -33.29 -9.08 -10.71
CA ALA A 615 -31.99 -9.65 -10.45
C ALA A 615 -30.93 -8.77 -11.13
N THR A 616 -30.23 -7.94 -10.36
CA THR A 616 -29.06 -7.20 -10.86
C THR A 616 -27.95 -8.20 -11.14
N SER A 617 -27.70 -8.49 -12.42
CA SER A 617 -26.51 -9.21 -12.86
C SER A 617 -25.33 -8.24 -12.85
N THR A 618 -24.43 -8.39 -11.89
CA THR A 618 -23.10 -7.78 -11.96
C THR A 618 -22.32 -8.47 -13.07
N SER A 619 -22.09 -7.79 -14.18
CA SER A 619 -21.15 -8.25 -15.21
C SER A 619 -19.72 -8.12 -14.66
N THR A 620 -18.95 -9.21 -14.76
CA THR A 620 -17.50 -9.22 -14.56
C THR A 620 -16.87 -9.35 -15.94
N GLY A 621 -17.01 -8.29 -16.74
CA GLY A 621 -16.43 -8.21 -18.08
C GLY A 621 -14.93 -7.95 -18.00
N THR A 622 -14.16 -8.60 -18.87
CA THR A 622 -12.80 -8.14 -19.21
C THR A 622 -12.94 -6.91 -20.10
N PRO A 623 -12.18 -5.81 -19.88
CA PRO A 623 -12.27 -4.64 -20.75
C PRO A 623 -11.89 -4.98 -22.20
N LEU A 624 -12.54 -4.30 -23.16
CA LEU A 624 -12.22 -4.46 -24.58
C LEU A 624 -10.83 -3.89 -24.85
N THR A 625 -9.97 -4.63 -25.54
CA THR A 625 -8.64 -4.17 -25.95
C THR A 625 -8.49 -4.18 -27.48
N PHE A 626 -7.96 -3.07 -28.00
CA PHE A 626 -7.73 -2.85 -29.42
C PHE A 626 -6.54 -1.89 -29.61
N ASP A 627 -5.82 -2.07 -30.71
CA ASP A 627 -4.72 -1.20 -31.12
C ASP A 627 -5.22 -0.16 -32.13
N ILE A 628 -4.71 1.07 -32.06
CA ILE A 628 -4.92 2.13 -33.06
C ILE A 628 -3.61 2.38 -33.80
N THR A 629 -3.66 2.49 -35.12
CA THR A 629 -2.52 2.92 -35.93
C THR A 629 -2.91 4.03 -36.90
N GLY A 630 -1.92 4.84 -37.31
CA GLY A 630 -2.12 5.96 -38.24
C GLY A 630 -2.35 7.33 -37.58
N ILE A 631 -2.63 7.37 -36.27
CA ILE A 631 -2.67 8.60 -35.47
C ILE A 631 -2.03 8.35 -34.11
N SER A 632 -1.52 9.40 -33.46
CA SER A 632 -0.99 9.34 -32.10
C SER A 632 -1.36 10.60 -31.32
N SER A 633 -1.52 10.49 -30.00
CA SER A 633 -1.88 11.66 -29.18
C SER A 633 -0.72 12.66 -29.17
N GLY A 634 -1.02 13.95 -29.32
CA GLY A 634 -0.05 15.04 -29.49
C GLY A 634 0.54 15.18 -30.90
N GLU A 635 0.19 14.34 -31.88
CA GLU A 635 0.76 14.42 -33.22
C GLU A 635 0.39 15.74 -33.92
N THR A 636 1.40 16.43 -34.49
CA THR A 636 1.17 17.54 -35.43
C THR A 636 1.14 17.01 -36.86
N ILE A 637 -0.07 16.84 -37.42
CA ILE A 637 -0.29 16.33 -38.77
C ILE A 637 -0.09 17.46 -39.79
N THR A 638 0.75 17.17 -40.79
CA THR A 638 1.10 18.08 -41.91
C THR A 638 0.67 17.55 -43.29
N ASP A 639 0.05 16.36 -43.31
CA ASP A 639 -0.44 15.67 -44.50
C ASP A 639 -1.91 15.99 -44.78
N GLY A 640 -2.31 16.08 -46.05
CA GLY A 640 -3.70 16.41 -46.39
C GLY A 640 -4.75 15.35 -46.00
N THR A 641 -4.37 14.08 -45.86
CA THR A 641 -5.28 12.98 -45.49
C THR A 641 -4.51 11.91 -44.73
N ARG A 642 -5.10 11.36 -43.67
CA ARG A 642 -4.49 10.31 -42.85
C ARG A 642 -5.44 9.12 -42.68
N THR A 643 -4.97 7.93 -43.07
CA THR A 643 -5.66 6.66 -42.79
C THR A 643 -5.43 6.26 -41.33
N ILE A 644 -6.49 5.94 -40.62
CA ILE A 644 -6.51 5.44 -39.24
C ILE A 644 -7.07 4.02 -39.28
N GLU A 645 -6.40 3.06 -38.65
CA GLU A 645 -6.80 1.64 -38.63
C GLU A 645 -6.90 1.13 -37.18
N VAL A 646 -8.06 0.59 -36.82
CA VAL A 646 -8.35 -0.03 -35.51
C VAL A 646 -8.26 -1.55 -35.62
N THR A 647 -7.38 -2.16 -34.84
CA THR A 647 -7.17 -3.62 -34.81
C THR A 647 -7.70 -4.21 -33.50
N ILE A 648 -8.69 -5.09 -33.60
CA ILE A 648 -9.29 -5.76 -32.44
C ILE A 648 -8.45 -6.99 -32.05
N GLY A 649 -8.21 -7.19 -30.75
CA GLY A 649 -7.46 -8.33 -30.22
C GLY A 649 -8.09 -9.69 -30.55
N ALA A 650 -7.26 -10.72 -30.73
CA ALA A 650 -7.70 -12.03 -31.25
C ALA A 650 -8.63 -12.84 -30.32
N ASP A 651 -8.67 -12.52 -29.03
CA ASP A 651 -9.50 -13.17 -28.00
C ASP A 651 -10.63 -12.26 -27.47
N GLN A 652 -10.96 -11.18 -28.19
CA GLN A 652 -12.04 -10.24 -27.87
C GLN A 652 -13.43 -10.74 -28.37
N PRO A 653 -14.55 -10.23 -27.81
CA PRO A 653 -15.89 -10.54 -28.33
C PRO A 653 -16.13 -9.93 -29.73
N ASP A 654 -17.17 -10.41 -30.42
CA ASP A 654 -17.61 -9.83 -31.69
C ASP A 654 -17.98 -8.33 -31.50
N ILE A 655 -17.55 -7.47 -32.42
CA ILE A 655 -17.79 -6.01 -32.37
C ILE A 655 -19.03 -5.64 -33.18
N GLU A 656 -19.96 -4.88 -32.57
CA GLU A 656 -21.14 -4.32 -33.24
C GLU A 656 -20.78 -3.07 -34.06
N SER A 657 -19.97 -2.17 -33.49
CA SER A 657 -19.55 -0.93 -34.14
C SER A 657 -18.20 -0.39 -33.66
N VAL A 658 -17.51 0.30 -34.57
CA VAL A 658 -16.42 1.25 -34.29
C VAL A 658 -16.87 2.63 -34.81
N GLU A 659 -17.06 3.59 -33.93
CA GLU A 659 -17.39 4.98 -34.27
C GLU A 659 -16.17 5.88 -34.15
N PHE A 660 -16.00 6.79 -35.10
CA PHE A 660 -14.98 7.84 -35.10
C PHE A 660 -15.70 9.18 -34.93
N VAL A 661 -15.37 9.91 -33.87
CA VAL A 661 -16.04 11.15 -33.46
C VAL A 661 -15.00 12.27 -33.38
N LEU A 662 -15.07 13.22 -34.30
CA LEU A 662 -14.15 14.36 -34.36
C LEU A 662 -14.80 15.58 -33.71
N ASP A 663 -14.15 16.17 -32.71
CA ASP A 663 -14.60 17.36 -31.97
C ASP A 663 -16.05 17.26 -31.43
N GLY A 664 -16.50 16.03 -31.16
CA GLY A 664 -17.86 15.70 -30.71
C GLY A 664 -18.91 15.45 -31.80
N GLU A 665 -18.53 15.44 -33.09
CA GLU A 665 -19.41 15.04 -34.21
C GLU A 665 -18.94 13.72 -34.87
N THR A 666 -19.84 12.74 -34.99
CA THR A 666 -19.51 11.41 -35.57
C THR A 666 -19.20 11.53 -37.05
N VAL A 667 -17.93 11.36 -37.43
CA VAL A 667 -17.44 11.43 -38.81
C VAL A 667 -17.51 10.09 -39.54
N ALA A 668 -17.43 8.96 -38.82
CA ALA A 668 -17.64 7.63 -39.40
C ALA A 668 -18.17 6.60 -38.37
N THR A 669 -18.89 5.59 -38.88
CA THR A 669 -19.36 4.42 -38.12
C THR A 669 -19.11 3.18 -38.97
N LEU A 670 -18.34 2.20 -38.48
CA LEU A 670 -17.98 0.98 -39.19
C LEU A 670 -18.47 -0.26 -38.42
N THR A 671 -19.13 -1.19 -39.12
CA THR A 671 -19.77 -2.38 -38.51
C THR A 671 -19.24 -3.72 -39.05
N GLU A 672 -18.27 -3.69 -39.97
CA GLU A 672 -17.58 -4.86 -40.51
C GLU A 672 -16.09 -4.49 -40.74
N PRO A 673 -15.11 -5.39 -40.45
CA PRO A 673 -13.69 -5.10 -40.64
C PRO A 673 -13.26 -5.15 -42.13
N PRO A 674 -12.17 -4.46 -42.52
CA PRO A 674 -11.23 -3.73 -41.66
C PRO A 674 -11.79 -2.39 -41.18
N TYR A 675 -11.50 -2.03 -39.92
CA TYR A 675 -11.98 -0.81 -39.29
C TYR A 675 -11.06 0.37 -39.63
N THR A 676 -11.03 0.74 -40.91
CA THR A 676 -10.17 1.78 -41.49
C THR A 676 -10.95 3.02 -41.89
N PHE A 677 -10.49 4.21 -41.49
CA PHE A 677 -11.08 5.50 -41.82
C PHE A 677 -10.02 6.47 -42.35
N ASP A 678 -10.28 7.10 -43.51
CA ASP A 678 -9.44 8.16 -44.07
C ASP A 678 -9.96 9.53 -43.62
N LEU A 679 -9.23 10.19 -42.71
CA LEU A 679 -9.56 11.52 -42.19
C LEU A 679 -8.89 12.62 -43.04
N ASP A 680 -9.69 13.53 -43.59
CA ASP A 680 -9.23 14.65 -44.43
C ASP A 680 -8.95 15.91 -43.57
N MET A 681 -7.69 16.33 -43.51
CA MET A 681 -7.26 17.48 -42.70
C MET A 681 -7.79 18.82 -43.25
N ALA A 682 -8.12 18.88 -44.54
CA ALA A 682 -8.69 20.08 -45.16
C ALA A 682 -10.22 20.21 -44.91
N GLU A 683 -10.90 19.13 -44.49
CA GLU A 683 -12.27 19.21 -43.96
C GLU A 683 -12.31 19.38 -42.43
N ALA A 684 -11.32 18.87 -41.69
CA ALA A 684 -11.18 19.10 -40.24
C ALA A 684 -10.91 20.58 -39.90
N GLY A 685 -9.95 21.20 -40.60
CA GLY A 685 -9.54 22.60 -40.38
C GLY A 685 -8.16 22.73 -39.75
N GLY A 686 -7.85 23.93 -39.25
CA GLY A 686 -6.56 24.26 -38.63
C GLY A 686 -6.70 24.47 -37.13
N GLY A 687 -5.81 23.86 -36.34
CA GLY A 687 -5.81 23.98 -34.88
C GLY A 687 -5.63 22.65 -34.16
N ALA A 688 -6.02 22.61 -32.89
CA ALA A 688 -6.07 21.38 -32.11
C ALA A 688 -7.45 20.73 -32.25
N HIS A 689 -7.46 19.41 -32.42
CA HIS A 689 -8.64 18.58 -32.66
C HIS A 689 -8.62 17.36 -31.72
N ILE A 690 -9.80 16.83 -31.42
CA ILE A 690 -9.97 15.63 -30.61
C ILE A 690 -10.70 14.57 -31.44
N LEU A 691 -10.10 13.39 -31.59
CA LEU A 691 -10.73 12.21 -32.17
C LEU A 691 -11.00 11.19 -31.07
N ASP A 692 -12.28 10.98 -30.74
CA ASP A 692 -12.72 9.84 -29.95
C ASP A 692 -13.00 8.65 -30.87
N ILE A 693 -12.44 7.49 -30.51
CA ILE A 693 -12.70 6.20 -31.17
C ILE A 693 -13.48 5.34 -30.18
N VAL A 694 -14.76 5.09 -30.48
CA VAL A 694 -15.69 4.32 -29.63
C VAL A 694 -15.87 2.93 -30.21
N VAL A 695 -15.54 1.89 -29.44
CA VAL A 695 -15.69 0.48 -29.83
C VAL A 695 -16.79 -0.17 -28.97
N THR A 696 -17.80 -0.74 -29.63
CA THR A 696 -18.97 -1.36 -28.98
C THR A 696 -19.04 -2.86 -29.32
N SER A 697 -19.10 -3.73 -28.31
CA SER A 697 -19.27 -5.18 -28.49
C SER A 697 -20.74 -5.57 -28.73
N VAL A 698 -20.98 -6.74 -29.33
CA VAL A 698 -22.35 -7.28 -29.51
C VAL A 698 -23.06 -7.65 -28.19
N ASP A 699 -22.32 -7.71 -27.08
CA ASP A 699 -22.85 -7.91 -25.73
C ASP A 699 -23.25 -6.58 -25.06
N GLY A 700 -22.90 -5.43 -25.67
CA GLY A 700 -23.27 -4.09 -25.23
C GLY A 700 -22.24 -3.38 -24.34
N ASP A 701 -21.02 -3.92 -24.23
CA ASP A 701 -19.90 -3.24 -23.58
C ASP A 701 -19.30 -2.21 -24.56
N GLU A 702 -18.96 -1.02 -24.06
CA GLU A 702 -18.46 0.12 -24.83
C GLU A 702 -17.09 0.55 -24.26
N THR A 703 -16.15 0.92 -25.12
CA THR A 703 -14.82 1.40 -24.72
C THR A 703 -14.35 2.49 -25.69
N THR A 704 -13.94 3.63 -25.13
CA THR A 704 -13.57 4.82 -25.90
C THR A 704 -12.11 5.17 -25.68
N THR A 705 -11.39 5.48 -26.75
CA THR A 705 -10.03 6.04 -26.71
C THR A 705 -10.01 7.42 -27.33
N THR A 706 -9.40 8.39 -26.65
CA THR A 706 -9.34 9.79 -27.07
C THR A 706 -7.94 10.13 -27.57
N ASN A 707 -7.83 10.58 -28.83
CA ASN A 707 -6.59 11.04 -29.44
C ASN A 707 -6.69 12.55 -29.73
N ALA A 708 -5.93 13.37 -29.00
CA ALA A 708 -5.75 14.78 -29.32
C ALA A 708 -4.65 14.94 -30.38
N PHE A 709 -4.84 15.81 -31.38
CA PHE A 709 -3.86 16.06 -32.43
C PHE A 709 -3.93 17.52 -32.92
N ILE A 710 -2.91 17.98 -33.64
CA ILE A 710 -2.82 19.34 -34.18
C ILE A 710 -2.71 19.27 -35.71
N VAL A 711 -3.47 20.11 -36.41
CA VAL A 711 -3.37 20.26 -37.87
C VAL A 711 -2.65 21.57 -38.21
N ASP A 712 -1.51 21.45 -38.90
CA ASP A 712 -0.83 22.60 -39.50
C ASP A 712 -1.56 23.03 -40.79
N GLU A 713 -2.50 23.97 -40.65
CA GLU A 713 -3.27 24.54 -41.75
C GLU A 713 -2.39 25.10 -42.88
N ALA A 714 -1.18 25.60 -42.56
CA ALA A 714 -0.27 26.16 -43.54
C ALA A 714 0.46 25.08 -44.34
N ALA A 715 0.86 23.97 -43.70
CA ALA A 715 1.42 22.80 -44.37
C ALA A 715 0.36 22.08 -45.23
N VAL A 716 -0.83 21.83 -44.68
CA VAL A 716 -1.95 21.20 -45.39
C VAL A 716 -2.39 22.06 -46.59
N SER A 717 -2.56 23.37 -46.41
CA SER A 717 -2.86 24.29 -47.51
C SER A 717 -1.78 24.32 -48.58
N ALA A 718 -0.50 24.16 -48.20
CA ALA A 718 0.60 24.06 -49.15
C ALA A 718 0.56 22.75 -49.95
N GLN A 719 0.30 21.60 -49.32
CA GLN A 719 0.08 20.32 -50.02
C GLN A 719 -1.09 20.41 -51.02
N VAL A 720 -2.24 20.93 -50.58
CA VAL A 720 -3.45 21.07 -51.43
C VAL A 720 -3.18 22.02 -52.62
N ALA A 721 -2.48 23.14 -52.40
CA ALA A 721 -2.08 24.04 -53.48
C ALA A 721 -1.07 23.41 -54.46
N GLN A 722 -0.21 22.51 -53.99
CA GLN A 722 0.74 21.78 -54.82
C GLN A 722 0.03 20.70 -55.67
N ALA A 723 -0.89 19.93 -55.08
CA ALA A 723 -1.73 18.99 -55.82
C ALA A 723 -2.61 19.69 -56.89
N ALA A 724 -3.18 20.84 -56.55
CA ALA A 724 -3.98 21.65 -57.47
C ALA A 724 -3.18 22.27 -58.64
N THR A 725 -1.85 22.32 -58.56
CA THR A 725 -1.00 22.86 -59.65
C THR A 725 -0.38 21.81 -60.57
N ASP A 726 -0.41 20.51 -60.20
CA ASP A 726 0.11 19.41 -61.05
C ASP A 726 -0.96 18.80 -61.99
N THR A 727 -2.19 19.35 -61.99
CA THR A 727 -3.30 18.90 -62.85
C THR A 727 -3.28 19.57 -64.24
N GLU A 728 -2.25 19.31 -65.06
CA GLU A 728 -2.28 19.70 -66.49
C GLU A 728 -3.08 18.70 -67.38
N GLU A 729 -3.71 19.26 -68.41
CA GLU A 729 -4.71 18.65 -69.30
C GLU A 729 -4.17 17.48 -70.17
N PRO A 730 -4.66 16.23 -70.01
CA PRO A 730 -4.22 15.11 -70.84
C PRO A 730 -4.84 15.16 -72.24
N THR A 731 -4.02 15.51 -73.26
CA THR A 731 -4.42 15.46 -74.69
C THR A 731 -3.78 14.28 -75.44
N ASP A 732 -4.43 13.13 -75.30
CA ASP A 732 -4.54 12.00 -76.26
C ASP A 732 -3.66 12.04 -77.54
N THR A 733 -2.70 11.11 -77.68
CA THR A 733 -2.78 9.95 -78.63
C THR A 733 -1.47 9.13 -78.63
N GLU A 734 -1.58 7.79 -78.50
CA GLU A 734 -0.84 6.69 -79.20
C GLU A 734 -0.68 5.46 -78.28
N GLU A 735 -0.82 4.24 -78.86
CA GLU A 735 -0.91 2.93 -78.18
C GLU A 735 0.46 2.16 -78.20
N PRO A 736 0.62 0.92 -77.65
CA PRO A 736 1.69 0.69 -76.67
C PRO A 736 2.71 -0.42 -77.02
N THR A 737 3.85 -0.40 -76.30
CA THR A 737 4.79 -1.53 -76.07
C THR A 737 5.69 -1.20 -74.87
N ASP A 738 6.28 -2.11 -74.09
CA ASP A 738 6.02 -3.52 -73.69
C ASP A 738 7.14 -3.87 -72.67
N THR A 739 6.85 -4.74 -71.69
CA THR A 739 7.77 -5.55 -70.85
C THR A 739 8.99 -4.96 -70.07
N GLU A 740 8.93 -5.17 -68.74
CA GLU A 740 9.98 -5.67 -67.81
C GLU A 740 11.17 -4.83 -67.26
N GLU A 741 11.10 -4.63 -65.93
CA GLU A 741 12.10 -4.81 -64.84
C GLU A 741 13.21 -5.90 -64.99
N PRO A 742 14.17 -6.07 -64.04
CA PRO A 742 14.80 -5.12 -63.09
C PRO A 742 16.35 -5.33 -62.89
N THR A 743 16.90 -4.61 -61.89
CA THR A 743 18.07 -4.85 -60.99
C THR A 743 19.17 -5.91 -61.26
N ASP A 744 20.43 -5.49 -61.06
CA ASP A 744 21.64 -6.28 -60.70
C ASP A 744 22.80 -5.27 -60.37
N THR A 745 23.83 -5.45 -59.49
CA THR A 745 24.28 -6.51 -58.55
C THR A 745 25.08 -5.88 -57.37
N GLU A 746 25.50 -6.70 -56.40
CA GLU A 746 26.23 -6.45 -55.14
C GLU A 746 27.76 -6.13 -55.24
N GLU A 747 28.34 -5.63 -54.12
CA GLU A 747 29.71 -5.91 -53.58
C GLU A 747 30.99 -5.64 -54.43
N PRO A 748 32.25 -5.87 -53.94
CA PRO A 748 32.74 -6.14 -52.57
C PRO A 748 33.94 -5.26 -52.09
N THR A 749 34.33 -5.53 -50.83
CA THR A 749 35.54 -5.18 -50.04
C THR A 749 36.94 -5.01 -50.71
N ALA A 750 37.86 -4.25 -50.06
CA ALA A 750 39.05 -4.80 -49.33
C ALA A 750 40.35 -3.91 -49.29
N THR A 751 41.10 -3.98 -48.17
CA THR A 751 42.58 -3.82 -48.00
C THR A 751 43.27 -2.45 -48.29
N ASP A 752 44.35 -1.99 -47.61
CA ASP A 752 45.12 -2.39 -46.39
C ASP A 752 46.17 -1.27 -46.04
N THR A 753 47.02 -1.51 -45.03
CA THR A 753 48.39 -0.96 -44.74
C THR A 753 48.63 0.32 -43.92
N ASP A 754 49.34 0.10 -42.79
CA ASP A 754 50.52 0.80 -42.24
C ASP A 754 50.41 2.08 -41.35
N GLU A 755 50.61 1.85 -40.04
CA GLU A 755 51.25 2.74 -39.03
C GLU A 755 52.74 3.06 -39.43
N PRO A 756 53.50 4.05 -38.87
CA PRO A 756 53.72 4.16 -37.41
C PRO A 756 54.12 5.53 -36.75
N THR A 757 54.02 5.57 -35.40
CA THR A 757 54.91 6.29 -34.42
C THR A 757 55.21 7.81 -34.47
N ASP A 758 54.73 8.51 -33.42
CA ASP A 758 55.50 9.09 -32.28
C ASP A 758 56.33 10.43 -32.34
N THR A 759 56.13 11.21 -31.26
CA THR A 759 56.82 12.37 -30.60
C THR A 759 57.53 13.57 -31.29
N ALA A 760 57.13 14.76 -30.78
CA ALA A 760 57.96 15.87 -30.22
C ALA A 760 58.27 17.19 -31.00
N GLU A 761 58.09 18.27 -30.22
CA GLU A 761 58.43 19.72 -30.27
C GLU A 761 59.83 20.14 -30.85
N PRO A 762 60.18 21.45 -31.13
CA PRO A 762 59.97 22.58 -30.20
C PRO A 762 59.83 24.07 -30.67
N THR A 763 59.26 24.91 -29.78
CA THR A 763 59.57 26.35 -29.44
C THR A 763 59.77 27.49 -30.49
N ALA A 764 58.83 28.45 -30.47
CA ALA A 764 58.91 29.94 -30.33
C ALA A 764 60.10 30.83 -30.79
N THR A 765 59.81 32.03 -31.38
CA THR A 765 60.01 33.38 -30.73
C THR A 765 59.58 34.64 -31.56
N ASP A 766 58.59 35.37 -31.05
CA ASP A 766 58.57 36.83 -30.69
C ASP A 766 59.00 37.98 -31.66
N THR A 767 58.11 38.96 -31.96
CA THR A 767 58.19 40.40 -31.51
C THR A 767 57.18 41.41 -32.13
N SER A 768 56.52 42.18 -31.25
CA SER A 768 56.05 43.59 -31.33
C SER A 768 54.84 44.06 -32.20
N GLU A 769 53.77 44.36 -31.44
CA GLU A 769 52.67 45.37 -31.52
C GLU A 769 52.92 46.73 -32.25
N PRO A 770 51.87 47.57 -32.56
CA PRO A 770 51.27 48.46 -31.52
C PRO A 770 49.77 48.86 -31.63
N THR A 771 49.10 48.88 -30.46
CA THR A 771 48.09 49.84 -29.94
C THR A 771 46.67 49.92 -30.54
N ALA A 772 45.68 49.69 -29.67
CA ALA A 772 44.30 50.17 -29.78
C ALA A 772 43.78 50.73 -28.42
N THR A 773 42.63 51.41 -28.44
CA THR A 773 41.98 52.10 -27.31
C THR A 773 41.32 51.11 -26.33
N PRO A 774 41.26 51.37 -25.01
CA PRO A 774 40.60 50.47 -24.07
C PRO A 774 39.07 50.44 -24.24
N THR A 775 38.51 49.24 -24.11
CA THR A 775 37.14 48.98 -23.66
C THR A 775 37.22 48.62 -22.18
N GLU A 776 36.29 49.08 -21.36
CA GLU A 776 36.18 48.62 -19.96
C GLU A 776 35.49 47.24 -19.96
N GLU A 777 36.12 46.24 -19.37
CA GLU A 777 35.46 44.98 -19.03
C GLU A 777 34.39 45.27 -17.97
N PRO A 778 33.22 44.60 -18.00
CA PRO A 778 32.30 44.67 -16.87
C PRO A 778 33.02 44.11 -15.64
N SER A 779 33.00 44.86 -14.55
CA SER A 779 33.39 44.32 -13.25
C SER A 779 32.29 43.37 -12.80
N GLU A 780 32.40 42.09 -13.17
CA GLU A 780 31.62 41.04 -12.54
C GLU A 780 31.75 41.19 -11.02
N THR A 781 30.60 41.37 -10.37
CA THR A 781 30.53 41.46 -8.92
C THR A 781 30.44 40.03 -8.44
N PRO A 782 31.36 39.54 -7.58
CA PRO A 782 31.35 38.14 -7.16
C PRO A 782 29.99 37.79 -6.55
N VAL A 783 29.37 36.73 -7.08
CA VAL A 783 28.14 36.16 -6.53
C VAL A 783 28.49 35.65 -5.13
N PRO A 784 27.76 36.06 -4.08
CA PRO A 784 28.03 35.58 -2.73
C PRO A 784 27.75 34.08 -2.64
N LEU A 785 28.60 33.35 -1.91
CA LEU A 785 28.36 31.94 -1.60
C LEU A 785 27.01 31.78 -0.87
N SER A 786 26.17 30.88 -1.38
CA SER A 786 25.00 30.31 -0.70
C SER A 786 24.84 28.85 -1.09
N PHE A 787 24.04 28.12 -0.31
CA PHE A 787 23.61 26.76 -0.59
C PHE A 787 22.15 26.63 -0.13
N ASN A 788 21.50 25.53 -0.49
CA ASN A 788 20.17 25.16 -0.03
C ASN A 788 20.29 24.01 0.98
N ILE A 789 19.35 23.93 1.92
CA ILE A 789 19.13 22.74 2.76
C ILE A 789 17.67 22.31 2.56
N THR A 790 17.45 21.01 2.35
CA THR A 790 16.12 20.38 2.29
C THR A 790 16.05 19.20 3.25
N GLY A 791 14.83 18.76 3.60
CA GLY A 791 14.59 17.70 4.59
C GLY A 791 14.44 18.16 6.04
N LEU A 792 14.91 19.37 6.39
CA LEU A 792 14.69 19.99 7.71
C LEU A 792 14.48 21.51 7.58
N ALA A 793 13.48 22.04 8.29
CA ALA A 793 13.20 23.47 8.42
C ALA A 793 13.37 23.98 9.87
N ALA A 794 13.42 25.31 10.03
CA ALA A 794 13.65 25.95 11.31
C ALA A 794 12.42 25.92 12.22
N ASP A 795 12.64 25.58 13.50
CA ASP A 795 11.63 25.32 14.53
C ASP A 795 10.73 24.08 14.26
N ASP A 796 11.15 23.16 13.37
CA ASP A 796 10.45 21.89 13.13
C ASP A 796 10.39 21.02 14.40
N MET A 797 9.30 20.23 14.50
CA MET A 797 9.11 19.24 15.56
C MET A 797 9.04 17.84 14.95
N ILE A 798 10.13 17.10 15.03
CA ILE A 798 10.28 15.79 14.40
C ILE A 798 9.80 14.69 15.36
N SER A 799 8.92 13.83 14.86
CA SER A 799 8.30 12.72 15.59
C SER A 799 8.49 11.36 14.89
N ASP A 800 9.44 11.28 13.96
CA ASP A 800 9.95 10.05 13.34
C ASP A 800 11.39 9.75 13.82
N GLY A 801 11.83 8.49 13.75
CA GLY A 801 13.10 8.04 14.35
C GLY A 801 14.36 8.43 13.58
N THR A 802 14.22 8.72 12.29
CA THR A 802 15.30 9.07 11.35
C THR A 802 14.90 10.24 10.47
N LEU A 803 15.85 11.10 10.10
CA LEU A 803 15.60 12.23 9.20
C LEU A 803 16.74 12.43 8.21
N THR A 804 16.43 12.45 6.92
CA THR A 804 17.41 12.80 5.86
C THR A 804 17.47 14.31 5.67
N VAL A 805 18.67 14.85 5.54
CA VAL A 805 18.93 16.26 5.21
C VAL A 805 19.84 16.34 4.00
N ASP A 806 19.37 17.00 2.95
CA ASP A 806 20.09 17.20 1.69
C ASP A 806 20.60 18.64 1.58
N ILE A 807 21.80 18.78 1.01
CA ILE A 807 22.54 20.04 0.89
C ILE A 807 23.05 20.17 -0.54
N ASP A 808 22.69 21.26 -1.22
CA ASP A 808 23.06 21.49 -2.62
C ASP A 808 23.39 22.97 -2.91
N GLN A 809 24.10 23.25 -4.02
CA GLN A 809 24.56 24.58 -4.37
C GLN A 809 23.90 25.12 -5.66
N PRO A 810 23.19 26.28 -5.60
CA PRO A 810 22.57 26.89 -6.78
C PRO A 810 23.54 27.18 -7.92
N GLU A 811 23.06 27.06 -9.16
CA GLU A 811 23.84 27.33 -10.38
C GLU A 811 24.49 28.73 -10.41
N GLY A 812 25.63 28.82 -11.10
CA GLY A 812 26.33 30.08 -11.35
C GLY A 812 27.22 30.57 -10.18
N GLN A 813 27.39 29.78 -9.14
CA GLN A 813 28.27 30.09 -8.00
C GLN A 813 29.69 29.54 -8.12
N SER A 814 30.59 30.00 -7.23
CA SER A 814 31.92 29.40 -7.03
C SER A 814 31.76 28.04 -6.33
N PRO A 815 32.24 26.92 -6.93
CA PRO A 815 31.92 25.58 -6.46
C PRO A 815 32.43 25.29 -5.05
N ALA A 816 31.64 24.56 -4.28
CA ALA A 816 32.00 24.01 -2.99
C ALA A 816 33.16 22.99 -3.11
N THR A 817 34.13 23.11 -2.21
CA THR A 817 35.27 22.21 -2.05
C THR A 817 35.21 21.36 -0.78
N SER A 818 34.25 21.67 0.11
CA SER A 818 33.91 20.83 1.27
C SER A 818 32.60 21.28 1.91
N VAL A 819 31.85 20.34 2.47
CA VAL A 819 30.75 20.55 3.42
C VAL A 819 31.03 19.79 4.72
N SER A 820 30.64 20.37 5.85
CA SER A 820 30.72 19.73 7.18
C SER A 820 29.46 19.99 7.98
N ILE A 821 28.96 18.95 8.65
CA ILE A 821 27.73 18.95 9.44
C ILE A 821 28.10 18.77 10.92
N ALA A 822 27.53 19.61 11.79
CA ALA A 822 27.64 19.47 13.23
C ALA A 822 26.26 19.47 13.91
N LEU A 823 26.10 18.64 14.93
CA LEU A 823 24.91 18.57 15.78
C LEU A 823 25.24 19.11 17.18
N ASP A 824 24.47 20.08 17.63
CA ASP A 824 24.70 20.85 18.88
C ASP A 824 26.12 21.44 19.03
N GLY A 825 26.79 21.66 17.89
CA GLY A 825 28.17 22.18 17.81
C GLY A 825 29.29 21.12 17.91
N GLU A 826 28.98 19.82 17.83
CA GLU A 826 29.96 18.75 17.64
C GLU A 826 29.86 18.20 16.20
N GLU A 827 31.00 18.18 15.49
CA GLU A 827 31.12 17.76 14.08
C GLU A 827 30.81 16.25 13.96
N VAL A 828 29.77 15.91 13.18
CA VAL A 828 29.28 14.53 13.02
C VAL A 828 29.65 13.92 11.66
N ASP A 829 29.68 14.72 10.60
CA ASP A 829 30.06 14.23 9.26
C ASP A 829 30.60 15.33 8.32
N SER A 830 31.25 14.94 7.23
CA SER A 830 31.86 15.85 6.24
C SER A 830 32.09 15.20 4.87
N SER A 831 31.95 15.99 3.80
CA SER A 831 32.22 15.60 2.41
C SER A 831 33.11 16.63 1.69
N ASP A 832 33.94 16.16 0.75
CA ASP A 832 34.77 17.01 -0.13
C ASP A 832 33.99 17.60 -1.34
N SER A 833 32.68 17.33 -1.46
CA SER A 833 31.84 17.79 -2.59
C SER A 833 30.35 17.94 -2.24
N LEU A 834 29.64 18.74 -3.04
CA LEU A 834 28.17 18.83 -3.11
C LEU A 834 27.65 18.29 -4.47
N PRO A 835 26.37 17.88 -4.58
CA PRO A 835 25.38 17.75 -3.51
C PRO A 835 25.78 16.70 -2.46
N TYR A 836 25.22 16.81 -1.26
CA TYR A 836 25.48 15.89 -0.15
C TYR A 836 24.20 15.61 0.64
N SER A 837 23.99 14.35 1.00
CA SER A 837 22.85 13.88 1.78
C SER A 837 23.34 13.20 3.06
N TYR A 838 22.65 13.45 4.18
CA TYR A 838 23.04 12.94 5.49
C TYR A 838 21.82 12.51 6.31
N GLU A 839 21.87 11.31 6.88
CA GLU A 839 20.80 10.71 7.68
C GLU A 839 21.06 10.88 9.18
N LEU A 840 20.13 11.54 9.88
CA LEU A 840 20.18 11.75 11.33
C LEU A 840 19.43 10.63 12.06
N ASP A 841 20.15 9.87 12.89
CA ASP A 841 19.55 9.08 13.97
C ASP A 841 19.06 10.00 15.10
N LEU A 842 17.75 10.20 15.20
CA LEU A 842 17.13 11.08 16.21
C LEU A 842 16.92 10.37 17.56
N ILE A 843 16.87 9.03 17.56
CA ILE A 843 16.82 8.22 18.77
C ILE A 843 18.13 8.37 19.57
N GLY A 844 19.27 8.50 18.87
CA GLY A 844 20.58 8.76 19.44
C GLY A 844 20.76 10.15 20.08
N LEU A 845 20.00 11.16 19.63
CA LEU A 845 20.06 12.54 20.16
C LEU A 845 19.25 12.72 21.44
N GLY A 846 18.09 12.06 21.54
CA GLY A 846 17.15 12.20 22.65
C GLY A 846 16.11 13.30 22.44
N ALA A 847 15.14 13.40 23.35
CA ALA A 847 14.08 14.42 23.28
C ALA A 847 14.58 15.80 23.72
N GLY A 848 14.20 16.84 22.98
CA GLY A 848 14.54 18.22 23.30
C GLY A 848 14.76 19.10 22.07
N ALA A 849 15.23 20.32 22.32
CA ALA A 849 15.62 21.26 21.27
C ALA A 849 17.11 21.12 20.94
N HIS A 850 17.41 20.91 19.66
CA HIS A 850 18.74 20.68 19.09
C HIS A 850 19.05 21.72 18.02
N THR A 851 20.27 21.72 17.49
CA THR A 851 20.66 22.58 16.35
C THR A 851 21.57 21.84 15.38
N LEU A 852 21.23 21.91 14.10
CA LEU A 852 22.05 21.43 12.98
C LEU A 852 22.83 22.62 12.40
N ASP A 853 24.16 22.58 12.50
CA ASP A 853 25.07 23.55 11.88
C ASP A 853 25.66 22.95 10.59
N VAL A 854 25.23 23.45 9.42
CA VAL A 854 25.80 23.07 8.11
C VAL A 854 26.78 24.15 7.66
N THR A 855 28.02 23.78 7.36
CA THR A 855 29.05 24.70 6.84
C THR A 855 29.57 24.25 5.48
N VAL A 856 29.52 25.15 4.50
CA VAL A 856 30.06 24.94 3.13
C VAL A 856 31.23 25.90 2.89
N VAL A 857 32.28 25.41 2.23
CA VAL A 857 33.48 26.19 1.86
C VAL A 857 33.75 26.06 0.36
N ASN A 858 34.13 27.15 -0.31
CA ASN A 858 34.40 27.19 -1.75
C ASN A 858 35.90 27.31 -2.11
N GLU A 859 36.23 27.22 -3.41
CA GLU A 859 37.60 27.36 -3.94
C GLU A 859 38.32 28.67 -3.56
N ALA A 860 37.59 29.71 -3.13
CA ALA A 860 38.16 31.00 -2.73
C ALA A 860 38.53 31.09 -1.22
N GLU A 861 38.43 29.97 -0.48
CA GLU A 861 38.50 29.91 1.00
C GLU A 861 37.38 30.72 1.69
N GLU A 862 36.26 31.00 1.00
CA GLU A 862 35.07 31.60 1.63
C GLU A 862 34.18 30.50 2.22
N SER A 863 33.70 30.72 3.44
CA SER A 863 32.86 29.78 4.19
C SER A 863 31.52 30.41 4.58
N LEU A 864 30.41 29.72 4.33
CA LEU A 864 29.09 30.05 4.87
C LEU A 864 28.65 28.94 5.83
N THR A 865 28.06 29.33 6.97
CA THR A 865 27.43 28.42 7.93
C THR A 865 25.97 28.81 8.08
N GLU A 866 25.07 27.83 8.03
CA GLU A 866 23.65 27.97 8.36
C GLU A 866 23.32 27.06 9.55
N SER A 867 22.48 27.55 10.46
CA SER A 867 22.15 26.92 11.74
C SER A 867 20.64 26.72 11.84
N ILE A 868 20.17 25.49 11.70
CA ILE A 868 18.75 25.15 11.79
C ILE A 868 18.42 24.66 13.21
N PRO A 869 17.61 25.38 14.01
CA PRO A 869 17.07 24.87 15.26
C PRO A 869 15.91 23.91 14.97
N PHE A 870 15.85 22.79 15.68
CA PHE A 870 14.74 21.83 15.58
C PHE A 870 14.45 21.19 16.95
N THR A 871 13.31 20.51 17.08
CA THR A 871 12.88 19.81 18.29
C THR A 871 12.61 18.34 17.98
N VAL A 872 13.24 17.43 18.71
CA VAL A 872 12.84 16.01 18.73
C VAL A 872 11.74 15.84 19.76
N ASP A 873 10.58 15.34 19.34
CA ASP A 873 9.39 15.20 20.20
C ASP A 873 9.65 14.22 21.36
N GLU A 874 9.16 14.54 22.56
CA GLU A 874 9.14 13.57 23.68
C GLU A 874 8.34 12.32 23.31
N ALA A 875 7.35 12.43 22.40
CA ALA A 875 6.51 11.32 21.92
C ALA A 875 7.31 10.14 21.32
N LEU A 876 8.46 10.39 20.68
CA LEU A 876 9.35 9.33 20.17
C LEU A 876 9.88 8.40 21.26
N PHE A 877 9.87 8.85 22.51
CA PHE A 877 10.36 8.13 23.68
C PHE A 877 9.21 7.65 24.61
N ILE A 878 7.95 7.85 24.20
CA ILE A 878 6.77 7.36 24.92
C ILE A 878 6.36 6.00 24.35
N THR A 879 6.85 4.92 24.95
CA THR A 879 6.18 3.61 24.84
C THR A 879 4.74 3.75 25.33
N PRO A 880 3.72 3.25 24.61
CA PRO A 880 2.32 3.40 25.03
C PRO A 880 2.10 2.74 26.39
N GLU A 881 1.64 3.52 27.37
CA GLU A 881 1.33 3.02 28.71
C GLU A 881 0.18 2.00 28.61
N PRO A 882 0.35 0.75 29.11
CA PRO A 882 -0.67 -0.28 28.98
C PRO A 882 -1.95 0.13 29.73
N PRO A 883 -3.14 -0.27 29.24
CA PRO A 883 -4.39 0.07 29.90
C PRO A 883 -4.41 -0.47 31.33
N ALA A 884 -4.78 0.38 32.29
CA ALA A 884 -4.72 0.04 33.71
C ALA A 884 -5.47 -1.29 34.01
N PRO A 885 -4.85 -2.22 34.76
CA PRO A 885 -5.40 -3.56 34.99
C PRO A 885 -6.73 -3.48 35.74
N GLN A 886 -7.77 -4.11 35.18
CA GLN A 886 -9.10 -4.23 35.79
C GLN A 886 -9.19 -5.52 36.61
N LEU A 887 -9.81 -5.46 37.80
CA LEU A 887 -9.87 -6.59 38.73
C LEU A 887 -10.52 -7.82 38.09
N ALA A 888 -9.69 -8.82 37.78
CA ALA A 888 -10.11 -10.09 37.21
C ALA A 888 -9.56 -11.29 38.00
N PHE A 889 -10.38 -12.33 38.15
CA PHE A 889 -10.03 -13.58 38.82
C PHE A 889 -10.74 -14.78 38.17
N SER A 890 -10.20 -15.98 38.39
CA SER A 890 -10.75 -17.25 37.93
C SER A 890 -11.11 -18.17 39.12
N ILE A 891 -12.04 -19.10 38.91
CA ILE A 891 -12.42 -20.14 39.87
C ILE A 891 -12.10 -21.50 39.24
N GLU A 892 -11.05 -22.13 39.75
CA GLU A 892 -10.53 -23.39 39.24
C GLU A 892 -11.17 -24.61 39.93
N SER A 893 -11.10 -25.77 39.27
CA SER A 893 -11.61 -27.08 39.76
C SER A 893 -13.14 -27.19 39.91
N LEU A 894 -13.93 -26.31 39.28
CA LEU A 894 -15.37 -26.45 39.11
C LEU A 894 -15.78 -26.47 37.62
N ASN A 895 -16.09 -27.67 37.10
CA ASN A 895 -16.69 -27.85 35.78
C ASN A 895 -18.22 -27.63 35.85
N LEU A 896 -18.74 -26.75 35.00
CA LEU A 896 -20.17 -26.42 34.92
C LEU A 896 -21.07 -27.61 34.54
N ASP A 897 -20.56 -28.58 33.78
CA ASP A 897 -21.32 -29.72 33.23
C ASP A 897 -21.17 -31.03 34.05
N GLU A 898 -20.38 -31.04 35.14
CA GLU A 898 -20.02 -32.27 35.85
C GLU A 898 -20.45 -32.27 37.33
N ALA A 899 -21.25 -33.27 37.72
CA ALA A 899 -21.67 -33.45 39.11
C ALA A 899 -20.55 -34.07 39.96
N ILE A 900 -20.24 -33.45 41.09
CA ILE A 900 -19.14 -33.87 41.97
C ILE A 900 -19.47 -35.22 42.61
N GLU A 901 -18.76 -36.28 42.19
CA GLU A 901 -18.94 -37.65 42.71
C GLU A 901 -18.26 -37.90 44.07
N ASP A 902 -17.21 -37.13 44.42
CA ASP A 902 -16.47 -37.21 45.69
C ASP A 902 -17.10 -36.37 46.82
N ASP A 903 -16.97 -36.81 48.08
CA ASP A 903 -17.65 -36.17 49.23
C ASP A 903 -17.13 -34.74 49.53
N THR A 904 -15.99 -34.36 48.94
CA THR A 904 -15.37 -33.03 49.03
C THR A 904 -14.75 -32.61 47.69
N ARG A 905 -14.77 -31.32 47.37
CA ARG A 905 -14.04 -30.72 46.22
C ARG A 905 -13.19 -29.54 46.72
N GLU A 906 -11.91 -29.52 46.38
CA GLU A 906 -11.07 -28.34 46.53
C GLU A 906 -11.31 -27.38 45.35
N VAL A 907 -11.38 -26.08 45.66
CA VAL A 907 -11.65 -24.99 44.73
C VAL A 907 -10.61 -23.91 44.98
N THR A 908 -9.97 -23.42 43.93
CA THR A 908 -8.90 -22.41 44.01
C THR A 908 -9.31 -21.14 43.26
N ILE A 909 -9.05 -20.00 43.87
CA ILE A 909 -9.25 -18.68 43.26
C ILE A 909 -7.89 -18.07 42.94
N THR A 910 -7.64 -17.83 41.66
CA THR A 910 -6.45 -17.18 41.09
C THR A 910 -6.82 -15.80 40.55
N LEU A 911 -5.92 -14.82 40.67
CA LEU A 911 -6.07 -13.54 39.94
C LEU A 911 -5.55 -13.69 38.52
N ALA A 912 -6.00 -12.79 37.65
CA ALA A 912 -5.23 -12.43 36.45
C ALA A 912 -3.88 -11.78 36.84
N GLU A 913 -3.02 -11.57 35.85
CA GLU A 913 -1.73 -10.91 36.04
C GLU A 913 -1.88 -9.38 36.23
N ASP A 914 -0.84 -8.75 36.78
CA ASP A 914 -0.70 -7.31 37.10
C ASP A 914 -1.80 -6.67 37.97
N GLN A 915 -2.62 -7.48 38.66
CA GLN A 915 -3.71 -6.99 39.50
C GLN A 915 -3.25 -6.32 40.80
N LEU A 916 -3.99 -5.29 41.23
CA LEU A 916 -3.80 -4.69 42.56
C LEU A 916 -4.03 -5.71 43.68
N PRO A 917 -3.29 -5.62 44.81
CA PRO A 917 -3.39 -6.60 45.90
C PRO A 917 -4.81 -6.75 46.44
N VAL A 918 -5.23 -7.99 46.66
CA VAL A 918 -6.54 -8.32 47.23
C VAL A 918 -6.59 -8.03 48.73
N THR A 919 -7.61 -7.29 49.14
CA THR A 919 -7.88 -6.93 50.54
C THR A 919 -8.89 -7.86 51.20
N SER A 920 -9.89 -8.36 50.45
CA SER A 920 -10.88 -9.32 50.94
C SER A 920 -11.35 -10.29 49.86
N ILE A 921 -11.72 -11.51 50.29
CA ILE A 921 -12.39 -12.54 49.48
C ILE A 921 -13.54 -13.09 50.33
N GLU A 922 -14.78 -12.94 49.88
CA GLU A 922 -15.97 -13.51 50.54
C GLU A 922 -16.56 -14.64 49.69
N ILE A 923 -16.87 -15.78 50.32
CA ILE A 923 -17.42 -16.97 49.67
C ILE A 923 -18.79 -17.28 50.27
N ALA A 924 -19.83 -17.34 49.44
CA ALA A 924 -21.18 -17.78 49.81
C ALA A 924 -21.60 -19.01 48.99
N VAL A 925 -22.51 -19.81 49.55
CA VAL A 925 -23.19 -20.91 48.86
C VAL A 925 -24.69 -20.76 49.09
N ASP A 926 -25.48 -20.70 48.03
CA ASP A 926 -26.93 -20.47 48.05
C ASP A 926 -27.34 -19.24 48.90
N ASP A 927 -26.75 -18.06 48.62
CA ASP A 927 -26.86 -16.79 49.38
C ASP A 927 -26.36 -16.81 50.85
N GLU A 928 -25.95 -17.97 51.41
CA GLU A 928 -25.47 -18.07 52.80
C GLU A 928 -23.91 -18.10 52.88
N PRO A 929 -23.28 -17.37 53.81
CA PRO A 929 -21.81 -17.24 53.86
C PRO A 929 -21.12 -18.55 54.30
N TYR A 930 -20.19 -19.03 53.49
CA TYR A 930 -19.50 -20.32 53.66
C TYR A 930 -18.09 -20.16 54.25
N THR A 931 -17.25 -19.29 53.68
CA THR A 931 -15.90 -19.00 54.18
C THR A 931 -15.38 -17.64 53.70
N ASN A 932 -14.21 -17.20 54.15
CA ASN A 932 -13.55 -15.99 53.64
C ASN A 932 -12.02 -16.10 53.64
N GLY A 933 -11.38 -15.24 52.83
CA GLY A 933 -9.95 -15.15 52.61
C GLY A 933 -9.48 -13.70 52.41
N ASN A 934 -8.17 -13.51 52.29
CA ASN A 934 -7.54 -12.20 52.02
C ASN A 934 -6.11 -12.35 51.44
N ILE A 935 -5.79 -13.49 50.84
CA ILE A 935 -4.50 -13.83 50.22
C ILE A 935 -4.82 -14.72 49.03
N VAL A 936 -4.24 -14.42 47.87
CA VAL A 936 -4.33 -15.26 46.66
C VAL A 936 -3.00 -16.00 46.40
N PRO A 937 -3.01 -17.18 45.75
CA PRO A 937 -4.19 -17.97 45.40
C PRO A 937 -4.93 -18.47 46.66
N PHE A 938 -6.27 -18.39 46.65
CA PHE A 938 -7.09 -18.77 47.79
C PHE A 938 -7.80 -20.10 47.52
N SER A 939 -7.36 -21.16 48.20
CA SER A 939 -7.97 -22.49 48.09
C SER A 939 -8.84 -22.81 49.31
N PHE A 940 -10.02 -23.38 49.06
CA PHE A 940 -10.96 -23.84 50.08
C PHE A 940 -11.67 -25.13 49.63
N THR A 941 -12.32 -25.82 50.57
CA THR A 941 -12.97 -27.11 50.31
C THR A 941 -14.48 -27.02 50.44
N LEU A 942 -15.20 -27.31 49.36
CA LEU A 942 -16.64 -27.58 49.37
C LEU A 942 -16.90 -28.98 49.94
N SER A 943 -17.85 -29.09 50.88
CA SER A 943 -18.16 -30.32 51.63
C SER A 943 -19.61 -30.75 51.44
N ARG A 944 -19.85 -31.97 50.95
CA ARG A 944 -21.20 -32.52 50.73
C ARG A 944 -21.97 -32.69 52.05
N ASP A 945 -21.29 -32.99 53.15
CA ASP A 945 -21.87 -33.15 54.48
C ASP A 945 -22.36 -31.81 55.07
N GLU A 946 -21.88 -30.67 54.54
CA GLU A 946 -22.22 -29.32 55.00
C GLU A 946 -23.19 -28.60 54.06
N ILE A 947 -23.02 -28.77 52.74
CA ILE A 947 -23.83 -28.12 51.68
C ILE A 947 -25.07 -28.96 51.31
N GLY A 948 -24.91 -30.28 51.19
CA GLY A 948 -25.99 -31.22 50.85
C GLY A 948 -25.82 -31.92 49.50
N ILE A 949 -26.93 -32.38 48.93
CA ILE A 949 -27.01 -33.02 47.61
C ILE A 949 -28.08 -32.34 46.76
N GLY A 950 -27.73 -32.02 45.52
CA GLY A 950 -28.54 -31.21 44.63
C GLY A 950 -27.68 -30.29 43.78
N GLU A 951 -28.36 -29.37 43.08
CA GLU A 951 -27.78 -28.20 42.43
C GLU A 951 -27.65 -27.08 43.47
N HIS A 952 -26.52 -26.38 43.45
CA HIS A 952 -26.15 -25.31 44.37
C HIS A 952 -25.43 -24.18 43.60
N GLN A 953 -25.43 -22.96 44.13
CA GLN A 953 -24.71 -21.83 43.56
C GLN A 953 -23.56 -21.42 44.48
N LEU A 954 -22.35 -21.30 43.94
CA LEU A 954 -21.18 -20.71 44.60
C LEU A 954 -21.06 -19.25 44.16
N ASP A 955 -21.01 -18.32 45.10
CA ASP A 955 -20.75 -16.91 44.83
C ASP A 955 -19.44 -16.49 45.49
N VAL A 956 -18.51 -15.99 44.68
CA VAL A 956 -17.18 -15.51 45.10
C VAL A 956 -17.12 -14.00 44.86
N THR A 957 -16.83 -13.22 45.89
CA THR A 957 -16.58 -11.77 45.78
C THR A 957 -15.16 -11.45 46.19
N VAL A 958 -14.46 -10.66 45.39
CA VAL A 958 -13.07 -10.22 45.60
C VAL A 958 -13.01 -8.70 45.64
N GLU A 959 -12.24 -8.14 46.58
CA GLU A 959 -11.98 -6.70 46.74
C GLU A 959 -10.47 -6.42 46.66
N ASN A 960 -10.04 -5.36 45.97
CA ASN A 960 -8.63 -4.95 45.88
C ASN A 960 -8.28 -3.73 46.75
N GLU A 961 -7.01 -3.31 46.78
CA GLU A 961 -6.55 -2.15 47.56
C GLU A 961 -7.11 -0.79 47.07
N ALA A 962 -7.69 -0.72 45.86
CA ALA A 962 -8.43 0.46 45.39
C ALA A 962 -9.89 0.50 45.86
N GLY A 963 -10.41 -0.59 46.45
CA GLY A 963 -11.82 -0.73 46.81
C GLY A 963 -12.74 -1.07 45.63
N GLU A 964 -12.17 -1.55 44.54
CA GLU A 964 -12.91 -2.18 43.44
C GLU A 964 -13.35 -3.58 43.86
N THR A 965 -14.57 -3.97 43.50
CA THR A 965 -15.14 -5.29 43.83
C THR A 965 -15.68 -5.99 42.60
N LEU A 966 -15.35 -7.27 42.45
CA LEU A 966 -15.90 -8.17 41.44
C LEU A 966 -16.55 -9.38 42.12
N THR A 967 -17.74 -9.78 41.65
CA THR A 967 -18.43 -11.01 42.08
C THR A 967 -18.59 -11.94 40.89
N GLN A 968 -18.25 -13.22 41.06
CA GLN A 968 -18.45 -14.29 40.08
C GLN A 968 -19.31 -15.41 40.70
N SER A 969 -20.33 -15.85 39.96
CA SER A 969 -21.29 -16.87 40.37
C SER A 969 -21.12 -18.13 39.53
N VAL A 970 -20.91 -19.29 40.17
CA VAL A 970 -20.68 -20.58 39.51
C VAL A 970 -21.67 -21.62 40.06
N PRO A 971 -22.59 -22.16 39.25
CA PRO A 971 -23.43 -23.28 39.67
C PRO A 971 -22.62 -24.59 39.70
N PHE A 972 -22.90 -25.43 40.68
CA PHE A 972 -22.30 -26.76 40.83
C PHE A 972 -23.33 -27.76 41.37
N SER A 973 -22.98 -29.06 41.41
CA SER A 973 -23.86 -30.05 42.05
C SER A 973 -23.09 -31.19 42.72
N PHE A 974 -23.66 -31.75 43.78
CA PHE A 974 -23.16 -32.97 44.44
C PHE A 974 -24.01 -34.19 44.08
N ALA A 975 -23.37 -35.24 43.56
CA ALA A 975 -24.05 -36.45 43.11
C ALA A 975 -24.61 -37.29 44.29
N GLN A 976 -25.60 -38.15 44.01
CA GLN A 976 -26.00 -39.19 44.97
C GLN A 976 -25.03 -40.37 44.91
N SER A 977 -24.38 -40.71 46.02
CA SER A 977 -23.40 -41.81 46.09
C SER A 977 -24.01 -43.15 45.68
N THR A 978 -23.53 -43.74 44.57
CA THR A 978 -24.08 -44.96 43.95
C THR A 978 -23.36 -46.26 44.39
N PHE A 979 -22.77 -46.31 45.59
CA PHE A 979 -21.88 -47.41 45.98
C PHE A 979 -22.47 -48.46 46.96
N VAL A 980 -23.51 -49.22 46.55
CA VAL A 980 -23.95 -50.45 47.27
C VAL A 980 -24.36 -51.58 46.30
N GLU A 981 -23.91 -52.81 46.60
CA GLU A 981 -24.36 -54.11 46.04
C GLU A 981 -24.12 -54.45 44.55
N LEU A 982 -22.85 -54.62 44.14
CA LEU A 982 -22.48 -55.38 42.93
C LEU A 982 -21.51 -56.56 43.21
N LEU A 983 -21.81 -57.34 44.26
CA LEU A 983 -20.98 -58.49 44.70
C LEU A 983 -21.71 -59.87 44.77
N PRO A 984 -22.30 -60.37 43.66
CA PRO A 984 -22.46 -61.83 43.54
C PRO A 984 -21.97 -62.48 42.22
N TRP A 985 -21.80 -61.74 41.12
CA TRP A 985 -21.66 -62.36 39.79
C TRP A 985 -20.29 -62.98 39.50
N ALA A 986 -19.19 -62.38 39.96
CA ALA A 986 -17.83 -62.91 39.75
C ALA A 986 -17.63 -64.34 40.29
N ALA A 987 -18.24 -64.66 41.45
CA ALA A 987 -18.17 -65.99 42.06
C ALA A 987 -18.90 -67.06 41.24
N GLY A 988 -19.98 -66.69 40.53
CA GLY A 988 -20.73 -67.58 39.65
C GLY A 988 -19.91 -68.01 38.42
N LEU A 989 -19.22 -67.06 37.79
CA LEU A 989 -18.42 -67.32 36.58
C LEU A 989 -17.27 -68.30 36.87
N LEU A 990 -16.55 -68.10 37.99
CA LEU A 990 -15.44 -68.96 38.40
C LEU A 990 -15.90 -70.41 38.64
N LEU A 991 -17.08 -70.60 39.24
CA LEU A 991 -17.66 -71.92 39.50
C LEU A 991 -18.04 -72.65 38.19
N ILE A 992 -18.59 -71.91 37.21
CA ILE A 992 -18.95 -72.45 35.89
C ILE A 992 -17.70 -72.93 35.15
N LEU A 993 -16.63 -72.13 35.13
CA LEU A 993 -15.36 -72.51 34.50
C LEU A 993 -14.72 -73.75 35.14
N LEU A 994 -14.76 -73.86 36.47
CA LEU A 994 -14.31 -75.06 37.21
C LEU A 994 -15.11 -76.32 36.82
N LEU A 995 -16.44 -76.22 36.72
CA LEU A 995 -17.30 -77.34 36.33
C LEU A 995 -17.07 -77.77 34.87
N ILE A 996 -16.84 -76.83 33.96
CA ILE A 996 -16.48 -77.12 32.56
C ILE A 996 -15.12 -77.85 32.51
N GLY A 997 -14.11 -77.37 33.24
CA GLY A 997 -12.80 -78.02 33.33
C GLY A 997 -12.87 -79.47 33.82
N VAL A 998 -13.63 -79.73 34.88
CA VAL A 998 -13.86 -81.08 35.42
C VAL A 998 -14.61 -81.98 34.41
N TRP A 999 -15.58 -81.45 33.67
CA TRP A 999 -16.31 -82.21 32.65
C TRP A 999 -15.42 -82.62 31.46
N VAL A 1000 -14.58 -81.71 30.96
CA VAL A 1000 -13.61 -81.97 29.88
C VAL A 1000 -12.55 -82.99 30.33
N ALA A 1001 -12.04 -82.87 31.56
CA ALA A 1001 -11.11 -83.83 32.14
C ALA A 1001 -11.73 -85.23 32.31
N GLY A 1002 -12.99 -85.29 32.77
CA GLY A 1002 -13.74 -86.54 32.90
C GLY A 1002 -13.93 -87.27 31.58
N ARG A 1003 -14.34 -86.56 30.51
CA ARG A 1003 -14.56 -87.14 29.18
C ARG A 1003 -13.29 -87.77 28.58
N ARG A 1004 -12.10 -87.21 28.83
CA ARG A 1004 -10.83 -87.79 28.34
C ARG A 1004 -10.48 -89.14 28.99
N ARG A 1005 -10.96 -89.45 30.21
CA ARG A 1005 -10.67 -90.72 30.89
C ARG A 1005 -11.53 -91.92 30.45
N GLN A 1006 -12.65 -91.72 29.77
CA GLN A 1006 -13.47 -92.83 29.22
C GLN A 1006 -13.13 -93.22 27.77
N SER A 1007 -12.08 -92.62 27.17
CA SER A 1007 -11.63 -92.94 25.80
C SER A 1007 -10.42 -93.88 25.73
N GLN A 1008 -9.97 -94.45 26.86
CA GLN A 1008 -8.84 -95.38 26.94
C GLN A 1008 -9.11 -96.57 27.89
N SER A 1009 -10.24 -97.27 27.68
CA SER A 1009 -10.54 -98.59 28.25
C SER A 1009 -11.22 -99.46 27.20
#